data_AF-S3CS00-F1
#
_entry.id   AF-S3CS00-F1
#
_cell.length_a   1.000
_cell.length_b   1.000
_cell.length_c   1.000
_cell.angle_alpha   90.00
_cell.angle_beta   90.00
_cell.angle_gamma   90.00
#
_symmetry.space_group_name_H-M   'P 1'
#
loop_
_entity.id
_entity.type
_entity.pdbx_description
1 polymer ?
#
loop_
_entity_poly.entity_id
_entity_poly.type
_entity_poly.pdbx_seq_one_letter_code
_entity_poly.pdbx_strand_id
1 'polypeptide(L)'
;MALSIRAATRSTSSLRQFRTSAFAGRNFTTRSTARCLYPKTQAVSSNARSIRMFSCSHVVRDQTQTAPNAKAYLESGVIKGAKNPVDVKKVLVIGSGGLSIGQAGEFDYSGSQALKALKEAGVASVLINPNIATIQTAHVLSDEVYYLPVTPEYVTYVIERERPDGIFLTFGGQTALNLGVQMERMGIFERYGVKVLGTSIKTLETSEDRDLFAKALGEINIPIAQSIAVSTVDEALEAARGIGYPIIVRAAYALGGLGSGFANNEEELRNMSARSLTLSPQILVEKSLKGWKELEYEVVRDASNNCITVCNMENFDPLGIHTGDSIVVAPSQTLSDEEYHMLRSAAIKIVRHLGVVGECNVQYALQPDGLDYRVIEVNARLSRSSALASKATGYPLAYTAAKIGLGHTLPELPNAVTKTTTANFEPSLDYVVTKIPRWDLAKFQHVKRDIGSAMKSVGEVMAIGRTFEESIQKAIRQVDPRFIGFQGDKFDDLDYELANPTDRRWLAVGQAMLHENYTVDRIHDLTKIDKWFLHKLQNIVDCTHELEDIGSLFGVQKELMSKAKKLGFSDRQIAKAVGCSEDEVRARRKNFGITPFVKRIDTLAAEFPANTNYLYVSKNISFLPRYKLPFPISKVSIEIKRDPRLVGGLKRRTCRTKVSFRNNTINAPSLWKRLPYGNQTLWISSSPLLLLFHLHNNNNDNLRPPPPAAVLCYFNSWYSSTLSSIPGITGPTDLDVDLERKSALIIAHCGIDD
;
A
#
# COMPACT_ATOMS: atom_id res chain seq x y z
N MET A 1 47.02 -44.96 -15.80
CA MET A 1 48.06 -44.72 -16.83
C MET A 1 48.45 -43.25 -16.73
N ALA A 2 49.63 -42.96 -16.19
CA ALA A 2 50.83 -42.53 -16.93
C ALA A 2 50.69 -41.07 -17.45
N LEU A 3 51.22 -40.04 -16.77
CA LEU A 3 52.64 -39.61 -16.62
C LEU A 3 53.37 -39.24 -17.92
N SER A 4 53.78 -37.97 -18.01
CA SER A 4 54.98 -37.45 -18.69
C SER A 4 55.20 -36.01 -18.19
N ILE A 5 56.24 -35.67 -17.40
CA ILE A 5 57.70 -35.58 -17.65
C ILE A 5 58.14 -34.12 -17.93
N ARG A 6 59.31 -33.75 -17.37
CA ARG A 6 59.88 -32.39 -17.22
C ARG A 6 61.08 -32.13 -18.15
N ALA A 7 61.53 -30.86 -18.14
CA ALA A 7 62.86 -30.32 -18.51
C ALA A 7 63.11 -30.08 -20.02
N ALA A 8 63.31 -28.84 -20.49
CA ALA A 8 64.47 -27.91 -20.37
C ALA A 8 65.57 -28.23 -21.42
N THR A 9 66.28 -27.30 -22.08
CA THR A 9 66.86 -26.01 -21.62
C THR A 9 67.10 -24.95 -22.73
N ARG A 10 66.96 -23.67 -22.36
CA ARG A 10 67.67 -22.43 -22.78
C ARG A 10 68.43 -22.36 -24.13
N SER A 11 68.05 -21.39 -24.97
CA SER A 11 68.99 -20.42 -25.57
C SER A 11 68.35 -19.02 -25.73
N THR A 12 68.79 -18.17 -26.67
CA THR A 12 69.16 -16.77 -26.31
C THR A 12 68.93 -15.67 -27.36
N SER A 13 68.57 -14.46 -26.90
CA SER A 13 68.43 -13.18 -27.64
C SER A 13 67.31 -13.13 -28.70
N SER A 14 66.72 -11.99 -29.09
CA SER A 14 67.05 -10.56 -28.87
C SER A 14 65.80 -9.68 -28.66
N LEU A 15 66.00 -8.37 -28.43
CA LEU A 15 64.96 -7.43 -27.97
C LEU A 15 63.88 -7.08 -29.01
N ARG A 16 62.63 -6.90 -28.55
CA ARG A 16 61.61 -6.08 -29.24
C ARG A 16 60.91 -5.12 -28.28
N GLN A 17 60.59 -3.94 -28.80
CA GLN A 17 60.06 -2.80 -28.05
C GLN A 17 58.59 -2.99 -27.66
N PHE A 18 58.25 -2.64 -26.42
CA PHE A 18 56.86 -2.36 -26.04
C PHE A 18 56.50 -0.91 -26.42
N ARG A 19 55.37 -0.71 -27.09
CA ARG A 19 54.73 0.61 -27.22
C ARG A 19 53.73 0.79 -26.08
N THR A 20 53.95 1.78 -25.24
CA THR A 20 52.94 2.30 -24.31
C THR A 20 52.27 3.52 -24.92
N SER A 21 50.94 3.51 -25.03
CA SER A 21 50.15 4.67 -25.47
C SER A 21 49.58 5.41 -24.25
N ALA A 22 49.85 6.70 -24.17
CA ALA A 22 49.58 7.51 -22.98
C ALA A 22 48.09 7.83 -22.77
N PHE A 23 47.66 7.80 -21.50
CA PHE A 23 46.42 8.44 -21.06
C PHE A 23 46.64 9.95 -20.86
N ALA A 24 45.76 10.77 -21.44
CA ALA A 24 45.84 12.22 -21.32
C ALA A 24 45.09 12.72 -20.06
N GLY A 25 45.83 13.16 -19.04
CA GLY A 25 45.26 13.83 -17.87
C GLY A 25 44.75 15.24 -18.23
N ARG A 26 43.47 15.52 -17.97
CA ARG A 26 42.90 16.87 -18.11
C ARG A 26 43.10 17.64 -16.80
N ASN A 27 43.96 18.66 -16.84
CA ASN A 27 44.16 19.58 -15.71
C ASN A 27 43.01 20.60 -15.61
N PHE A 28 42.39 20.70 -14.43
CA PHE A 28 41.46 21.78 -14.12
C PHE A 28 42.22 23.07 -13.79
N THR A 29 41.97 24.14 -14.54
CA THR A 29 42.54 25.47 -14.31
C THR A 29 41.57 26.37 -13.55
N THR A 30 41.77 26.51 -12.24
CA THR A 30 41.08 27.51 -11.41
C THR A 30 41.65 28.91 -11.65
N ARG A 31 40.86 29.76 -12.32
CA ARG A 31 41.29 31.13 -12.68
C ARG A 31 40.92 32.13 -11.57
N SER A 32 41.80 32.28 -10.57
CA SER A 32 41.67 33.32 -9.55
C SER A 32 42.26 34.66 -10.02
N THR A 33 41.47 35.72 -10.01
CA THR A 33 41.93 37.08 -10.32
C THR A 33 42.46 37.76 -9.06
N ALA A 34 43.75 38.13 -9.07
CA ALA A 34 44.40 38.85 -7.98
C ALA A 34 44.70 40.31 -8.36
N ARG A 35 44.46 41.24 -7.42
CA ARG A 35 44.95 42.63 -7.28
C ARG A 35 44.24 43.24 -6.06
N CYS A 36 44.83 44.06 -5.19
CA CYS A 36 46.22 44.42 -4.95
C CYS A 36 46.29 44.96 -3.50
N LEU A 37 47.40 44.77 -2.77
CA LEU A 37 47.63 45.39 -1.45
C LEU A 37 48.98 46.11 -1.48
N TYR A 38 49.02 47.35 -0.98
CA TYR A 38 50.16 47.99 -0.30
C TYR A 38 49.75 49.41 0.22
N PRO A 39 50.48 50.06 1.15
CA PRO A 39 49.88 50.33 2.46
C PRO A 39 49.84 51.82 2.85
N LYS A 40 49.22 52.12 4.00
CA LYS A 40 49.57 53.30 4.80
C LYS A 40 49.82 52.92 6.26
N THR A 41 51.04 53.19 6.70
CA THR A 41 51.46 53.20 8.10
C THR A 41 50.98 54.47 8.79
N GLN A 42 50.50 54.38 10.04
CA GLN A 42 50.85 55.33 11.09
C GLN A 42 50.41 54.90 12.50
N ALA A 43 51.36 55.07 13.42
CA ALA A 43 51.24 55.42 14.85
C ALA A 43 50.42 54.57 15.84
N VAL A 44 51.09 54.28 16.96
CA VAL A 44 50.59 53.65 18.19
C VAL A 44 49.73 54.63 18.99
N SER A 45 48.62 54.17 19.59
CA SER A 45 48.16 54.73 20.88
C SER A 45 47.49 53.69 21.79
N SER A 46 47.52 54.03 23.07
CA SER A 46 47.25 53.26 24.29
C SER A 46 45.98 52.39 24.37
N ASN A 47 46.11 51.31 25.17
CA ASN A 47 45.02 50.52 25.75
C ASN A 47 43.85 51.35 26.27
N ALA A 48 42.65 51.11 25.72
CA ALA A 48 41.38 51.44 26.36
C ALA A 48 40.43 50.24 26.25
N ARG A 49 39.97 49.71 27.39
CA ARG A 49 38.95 48.65 27.46
C ARG A 49 37.60 49.22 27.00
N SER A 50 37.31 49.12 25.71
CA SER A 50 35.97 49.42 25.17
C SER A 50 35.09 48.18 25.26
N ILE A 51 34.08 48.24 26.14
CA ILE A 51 33.01 47.25 26.21
C ILE A 51 32.21 47.36 24.89
N ARG A 52 32.31 46.35 24.03
CA ARG A 52 31.45 46.29 22.84
C ARG A 52 30.01 46.05 23.29
N MET A 53 29.23 47.13 23.32
CA MET A 53 27.77 47.00 23.32
C MET A 53 27.38 46.21 22.06
N PHE A 54 26.73 45.06 22.26
CA PHE A 54 26.00 44.41 21.19
C PHE A 54 24.85 45.35 20.80
N SER A 55 25.02 46.04 19.68
CA SER A 55 23.91 46.78 19.08
C SER A 55 22.82 45.75 18.75
N CYS A 56 21.68 45.87 19.43
CA CYS A 56 20.55 45.00 19.17
C CYS A 56 20.04 45.35 17.77
N SER A 57 20.42 44.57 16.76
CA SER A 57 19.76 44.61 15.47
C SER A 57 18.27 44.44 15.71
N HIS A 58 17.46 45.35 15.18
CA HIS A 58 16.03 45.15 15.16
C HIS A 58 15.78 43.78 14.53
N VAL A 59 15.18 42.87 15.31
CA VAL A 59 14.54 41.69 14.76
C VAL A 59 13.40 42.22 13.90
N VAL A 60 13.70 42.43 12.61
CA VAL A 60 12.67 42.33 11.59
C VAL A 60 12.08 40.96 11.83
N ARG A 61 10.86 40.94 12.39
CA ARG A 61 10.04 39.74 12.34
C ARG A 61 9.94 39.42 10.86
N ASP A 62 10.66 38.40 10.44
CA ASP A 62 10.48 37.82 9.13
C ASP A 62 8.97 37.52 9.05
N GLN A 63 8.27 38.28 8.21
CA GLN A 63 6.85 38.07 8.04
C GLN A 63 6.77 36.74 7.33
N THR A 64 6.52 35.68 8.11
CA THR A 64 6.36 34.31 7.59
C THR A 64 5.37 34.40 6.44
N GLN A 65 5.89 34.36 5.22
CA GLN A 65 5.05 34.48 4.04
C GLN A 65 4.08 33.30 4.13
N THR A 66 2.80 33.60 4.35
CA THR A 66 1.76 32.60 4.31
C THR A 66 1.81 31.99 2.92
N ALA A 67 2.26 30.73 2.85
CA ALA A 67 2.36 29.99 1.59
C ALA A 67 1.04 30.17 0.82
N PRO A 68 1.08 30.62 -0.45
CA PRO A 68 -0.15 30.90 -1.17
C PRO A 68 -0.98 29.62 -1.23
N ASN A 69 -2.25 29.71 -0.81
CA ASN A 69 -3.13 28.56 -0.90
C ASN A 69 -3.45 28.26 -2.38
N ALA A 70 -3.89 27.03 -2.68
CA ALA A 70 -4.26 26.64 -4.05
C ALA A 70 -5.25 27.60 -4.73
N LYS A 71 -6.15 28.24 -3.96
CA LYS A 71 -7.10 29.25 -4.45
C LYS A 71 -6.38 30.51 -4.96
N ALA A 72 -5.35 31.00 -4.28
CA ALA A 72 -4.54 32.14 -4.73
C ALA A 72 -3.79 31.83 -6.04
N TYR A 73 -3.30 30.60 -6.23
CA TYR A 73 -2.68 30.19 -7.50
C TYR A 73 -3.68 30.13 -8.65
N LEU A 74 -4.91 29.67 -8.40
CA LEU A 74 -6.00 29.72 -9.40
C LEU A 74 -6.41 31.17 -9.72
N GLU A 75 -6.60 32.01 -8.70
CA GLU A 75 -6.96 33.43 -8.84
C GLU A 75 -5.86 34.27 -9.52
N SER A 76 -4.59 33.86 -9.42
CA SER A 76 -3.47 34.52 -10.11
C SER A 76 -3.46 34.34 -11.63
N GLY A 77 -4.25 33.42 -12.18
CA GLY A 77 -4.25 33.08 -13.60
C GLY A 77 -3.03 32.31 -14.10
N VAL A 78 -2.07 31.98 -13.22
CA VAL A 78 -0.91 31.11 -13.55
C VAL A 78 -1.38 29.70 -13.90
N ILE A 79 -2.34 29.17 -13.14
CA ILE A 79 -3.04 27.93 -13.49
C ILE A 79 -4.09 28.26 -14.54
N LYS A 80 -3.82 27.90 -15.79
CA LYS A 80 -4.82 27.92 -16.86
C LYS A 80 -5.79 26.75 -16.61
N GLY A 81 -6.96 27.06 -16.08
CA GLY A 81 -7.98 26.06 -15.74
C GLY A 81 -8.40 25.19 -16.93
N ALA A 82 -9.00 24.04 -16.62
CA ALA A 82 -9.44 23.02 -17.54
C ALA A 82 -10.08 23.60 -18.80
N LYS A 83 -9.38 23.48 -19.94
CA LYS A 83 -9.79 24.12 -21.20
C LYS A 83 -11.12 23.59 -21.73
N ASN A 84 -11.49 22.35 -21.36
CA ASN A 84 -12.76 21.70 -21.65
C ASN A 84 -13.05 20.68 -20.52
N PRO A 85 -13.83 21.02 -19.48
CA PRO A 85 -14.39 19.99 -18.59
C PRO A 85 -15.33 19.08 -19.38
N VAL A 86 -15.44 17.81 -19.00
CA VAL A 86 -16.29 16.87 -19.72
C VAL A 86 -17.76 17.11 -19.33
N ASP A 87 -18.58 17.54 -20.29
CA ASP A 87 -20.02 17.72 -20.06
C ASP A 87 -20.71 16.35 -19.89
N VAL A 88 -20.94 15.98 -18.64
CA VAL A 88 -21.70 14.81 -18.16
C VAL A 88 -22.50 15.21 -16.91
N LYS A 89 -23.74 14.72 -16.80
CA LYS A 89 -24.65 14.97 -15.67
C LYS A 89 -24.94 13.69 -14.89
N LYS A 90 -24.94 12.54 -15.56
CA LYS A 90 -25.04 11.20 -14.94
C LYS A 90 -23.91 10.30 -15.43
N VAL A 91 -23.24 9.62 -14.49
CA VAL A 91 -22.15 8.68 -14.78
C VAL A 91 -22.44 7.30 -14.20
N LEU A 92 -22.25 6.28 -15.03
CA LEU A 92 -22.29 4.87 -14.63
C LEU A 92 -20.91 4.41 -14.17
N VAL A 93 -20.81 3.86 -12.96
CA VAL A 93 -19.59 3.27 -12.39
C VAL A 93 -19.74 1.76 -12.40
N ILE A 94 -18.75 1.06 -12.96
CA ILE A 94 -18.71 -0.41 -12.98
C ILE A 94 -17.86 -0.93 -11.82
N GLY A 95 -18.49 -1.69 -10.93
CA GLY A 95 -17.80 -2.37 -9.82
C GLY A 95 -17.08 -3.66 -10.25
N SER A 96 -16.22 -4.18 -9.39
CA SER A 96 -15.43 -5.40 -9.63
C SER A 96 -16.18 -6.72 -9.46
N GLY A 97 -17.43 -6.69 -8.95
CA GLY A 97 -18.16 -7.91 -8.59
C GLY A 97 -17.67 -8.55 -7.29
N GLY A 98 -17.86 -9.87 -7.21
CA GLY A 98 -17.44 -10.67 -6.06
C GLY A 98 -15.92 -10.67 -5.88
N LEU A 99 -15.46 -10.68 -4.63
CA LEU A 99 -14.02 -10.71 -4.34
C LEU A 99 -13.41 -12.07 -4.72
N SER A 100 -12.25 -12.04 -5.37
CA SER A 100 -11.49 -13.22 -5.77
C SER A 100 -9.98 -13.01 -5.55
N ILE A 101 -9.20 -14.09 -5.61
CA ILE A 101 -7.73 -13.99 -5.60
C ILE A 101 -7.30 -13.15 -6.81
N GLY A 102 -6.48 -12.12 -6.56
CA GLY A 102 -6.07 -11.15 -7.57
C GLY A 102 -7.05 -9.99 -7.80
N GLN A 103 -8.30 -10.04 -7.31
CA GLN A 103 -9.28 -8.95 -7.44
C GLN A 103 -10.13 -8.80 -6.17
N ALA A 104 -9.66 -8.01 -5.19
CA ALA A 104 -10.26 -7.93 -3.86
C ALA A 104 -10.74 -6.51 -3.48
N GLY A 105 -10.64 -6.14 -2.20
CA GLY A 105 -11.24 -4.93 -1.61
C GLY A 105 -10.64 -3.61 -2.09
N GLU A 106 -9.51 -3.63 -2.79
CA GLU A 106 -8.90 -2.48 -3.46
C GLU A 106 -9.88 -1.77 -4.42
N PHE A 107 -10.81 -2.51 -5.02
CA PHE A 107 -11.82 -1.97 -5.94
C PHE A 107 -13.07 -1.44 -5.25
N ASP A 108 -13.41 -1.91 -4.04
CA ASP A 108 -14.42 -1.25 -3.19
C ASP A 108 -13.89 0.10 -2.70
N TYR A 109 -12.63 0.13 -2.24
CA TYR A 109 -11.96 1.39 -1.91
C TYR A 109 -11.94 2.36 -3.10
N SER A 110 -11.53 1.89 -4.29
CA SER A 110 -11.37 2.73 -5.48
C SER A 110 -12.72 3.23 -6.03
N GLY A 111 -13.72 2.35 -6.17
CA GLY A 111 -15.08 2.72 -6.57
C GLY A 111 -15.74 3.69 -5.58
N SER A 112 -15.56 3.46 -4.27
CA SER A 112 -16.03 4.40 -3.23
C SER A 112 -15.39 5.79 -3.35
N GLN A 113 -14.11 5.89 -3.70
CA GLN A 113 -13.47 7.19 -3.96
C GLN A 113 -13.99 7.85 -5.24
N ALA A 114 -14.28 7.09 -6.30
CA ALA A 114 -14.85 7.61 -7.54
C ALA A 114 -16.27 8.15 -7.36
N LEU A 115 -17.15 7.40 -6.67
CA LEU A 115 -18.51 7.85 -6.31
C LEU A 115 -18.48 9.13 -5.48
N LYS A 116 -17.58 9.19 -4.48
CA LYS A 116 -17.35 10.41 -3.70
C LYS A 116 -16.92 11.59 -4.59
N ALA A 117 -16.02 11.36 -5.57
CA ALA A 117 -15.56 12.40 -6.49
C ALA A 117 -16.68 12.91 -7.41
N LEU A 118 -17.57 12.04 -7.89
CA LEU A 118 -18.77 12.39 -8.66
C LEU A 118 -19.74 13.23 -7.82
N LYS A 119 -20.06 12.76 -6.61
CA LYS A 119 -20.94 13.46 -5.67
C LYS A 119 -20.44 14.86 -5.31
N GLU A 120 -19.13 15.01 -5.06
CA GLU A 120 -18.50 16.32 -4.83
C GLU A 120 -18.38 17.18 -6.10
N ALA A 121 -18.59 16.61 -7.30
CA ALA A 121 -18.69 17.36 -8.55
C ALA A 121 -20.16 17.73 -8.91
N GLY A 122 -21.14 17.26 -8.14
CA GLY A 122 -22.56 17.43 -8.47
C GLY A 122 -23.03 16.57 -9.65
N VAL A 123 -22.29 15.51 -9.99
CA VAL A 123 -22.62 14.56 -11.06
C VAL A 123 -23.35 13.37 -10.47
N ALA A 124 -24.54 13.07 -11.00
CA ALA A 124 -25.35 11.95 -10.55
C ALA A 124 -24.65 10.61 -10.84
N SER A 125 -24.79 9.67 -9.91
CA SER A 125 -24.00 8.43 -9.88
C SER A 125 -24.90 7.20 -9.89
N VAL A 126 -24.66 6.32 -10.86
CA VAL A 126 -25.25 4.97 -10.93
C VAL A 126 -24.12 3.98 -10.73
N LEU A 127 -24.26 3.06 -9.78
CA LEU A 127 -23.32 1.94 -9.59
C LEU A 127 -23.98 0.64 -10.05
N ILE A 128 -23.26 -0.20 -10.80
CA ILE A 128 -23.57 -1.63 -10.94
C ILE A 128 -22.49 -2.47 -10.27
N ASN A 129 -22.88 -3.24 -9.25
CA ASN A 129 -22.02 -4.21 -8.59
C ASN A 129 -22.88 -5.28 -7.87
N PRO A 130 -22.75 -6.58 -8.20
CA PRO A 130 -23.49 -7.65 -7.52
C PRO A 130 -22.99 -7.92 -6.09
N ASN A 131 -21.85 -7.36 -5.67
CA ASN A 131 -21.28 -7.61 -4.35
C ASN A 131 -21.89 -6.73 -3.26
N ILE A 132 -22.92 -7.27 -2.59
CA ILE A 132 -23.66 -6.63 -1.50
C ILE A 132 -22.83 -6.30 -0.24
N ALA A 133 -21.61 -6.85 -0.11
CA ALA A 133 -20.76 -6.62 1.06
C ALA A 133 -19.88 -5.36 0.95
N THR A 134 -20.04 -4.54 -0.09
CA THR A 134 -19.15 -3.40 -0.38
C THR A 134 -19.68 -2.07 0.15
N ILE A 135 -18.77 -1.16 0.51
CA ILE A 135 -19.11 0.20 0.94
C ILE A 135 -19.62 1.05 -0.23
N GLN A 136 -19.09 0.85 -1.45
CA GLN A 136 -19.58 1.55 -2.65
C GLN A 136 -21.06 1.29 -2.94
N THR A 137 -21.61 0.13 -2.58
CA THR A 137 -23.05 -0.19 -2.73
C THR A 137 -23.95 0.46 -1.67
N ALA A 138 -23.41 1.24 -0.72
CA ALA A 138 -24.22 1.98 0.24
C ALA A 138 -24.85 3.23 -0.41
N HIS A 139 -26.17 3.40 -0.23
CA HIS A 139 -26.97 4.54 -0.72
C HIS A 139 -26.53 5.94 -0.22
N VAL A 140 -25.53 6.02 0.67
CA VAL A 140 -24.91 7.29 1.06
C VAL A 140 -23.85 7.78 0.07
N LEU A 141 -23.28 6.88 -0.75
CA LEU A 141 -22.23 7.17 -1.73
C LEU A 141 -22.74 7.28 -3.17
N SER A 142 -23.54 6.32 -3.63
CA SER A 142 -24.17 6.32 -4.96
C SER A 142 -25.62 6.79 -4.89
N ASP A 143 -26.11 7.47 -5.93
CA ASP A 143 -27.50 7.91 -6.00
C ASP A 143 -28.42 6.72 -6.37
N GLU A 144 -28.00 5.90 -7.34
CA GLU A 144 -28.65 4.64 -7.70
C GLU A 144 -27.66 3.46 -7.62
N VAL A 145 -28.16 2.26 -7.25
CA VAL A 145 -27.35 1.04 -7.07
C VAL A 145 -28.07 -0.18 -7.66
N TYR A 146 -27.40 -0.85 -8.60
CA TYR A 146 -27.86 -2.06 -9.26
C TYR A 146 -27.05 -3.28 -8.81
N TYR A 147 -27.68 -4.18 -8.05
CA TYR A 147 -27.14 -5.48 -7.67
C TYR A 147 -27.33 -6.52 -8.79
N LEU A 148 -26.78 -6.24 -9.96
CA LEU A 148 -26.89 -7.06 -11.17
C LEU A 148 -25.51 -7.61 -11.60
N PRO A 149 -25.46 -8.74 -12.33
CA PRO A 149 -24.21 -9.24 -12.90
C PRO A 149 -23.53 -8.21 -13.80
N VAL A 150 -22.19 -8.14 -13.74
CA VAL A 150 -21.39 -7.23 -14.56
C VAL A 150 -21.13 -7.87 -15.93
N THR A 151 -22.16 -7.94 -16.78
CA THR A 151 -22.09 -8.48 -18.15
C THR A 151 -22.70 -7.50 -19.15
N PRO A 152 -22.37 -7.59 -20.45
CA PRO A 152 -22.85 -6.63 -21.46
C PRO A 152 -24.38 -6.51 -21.51
N GLU A 153 -25.13 -7.59 -21.26
CA GLU A 153 -26.59 -7.62 -21.30
C GLU A 153 -27.20 -6.78 -20.17
N TYR A 154 -26.81 -7.04 -18.92
CA TYR A 154 -27.31 -6.32 -17.76
C TYR A 154 -26.83 -4.87 -17.71
N VAL A 155 -25.60 -4.60 -18.15
CA VAL A 155 -25.08 -3.22 -18.21
C VAL A 155 -25.77 -2.43 -19.32
N THR A 156 -26.08 -3.05 -20.47
CA THR A 156 -26.89 -2.41 -21.52
C THR A 156 -28.30 -2.09 -21.02
N TYR A 157 -28.96 -3.02 -20.28
CA TYR A 157 -30.26 -2.75 -19.65
C TYR A 157 -30.21 -1.54 -18.69
N VAL A 158 -29.15 -1.42 -17.88
CA VAL A 158 -28.95 -0.24 -17.01
C VAL A 158 -28.73 1.03 -17.83
N ILE A 159 -27.94 0.99 -18.91
CA ILE A 159 -27.75 2.13 -19.81
C ILE A 159 -29.06 2.57 -20.48
N GLU A 160 -29.89 1.62 -20.93
CA GLU A 160 -31.19 1.90 -21.55
C GLU A 160 -32.16 2.61 -20.61
N ARG A 161 -32.19 2.19 -19.34
CA ARG A 161 -33.05 2.73 -18.30
C ARG A 161 -32.54 4.05 -17.74
N GLU A 162 -31.24 4.13 -17.42
CA GLU A 162 -30.67 5.28 -16.71
C GLU A 162 -30.20 6.40 -17.63
N ARG A 163 -29.87 6.10 -18.89
CA ARG A 163 -29.31 7.04 -19.88
C ARG A 163 -28.14 7.87 -19.32
N PRO A 164 -27.05 7.22 -18.86
CA PRO A 164 -25.86 7.92 -18.38
C PRO A 164 -25.15 8.62 -19.55
N ASP A 165 -24.61 9.83 -19.30
CA ASP A 165 -23.81 10.56 -20.29
C ASP A 165 -22.38 10.01 -20.40
N GLY A 166 -21.90 9.33 -19.35
CA GLY A 166 -20.57 8.74 -19.32
C GLY A 166 -20.44 7.49 -18.44
N ILE A 167 -19.33 6.78 -18.60
CA ILE A 167 -19.05 5.52 -17.91
C ILE A 167 -17.60 5.48 -17.38
N PHE A 168 -17.43 5.00 -16.15
CA PHE A 168 -16.13 4.73 -15.52
C PHE A 168 -15.84 3.23 -15.49
N LEU A 169 -14.75 2.84 -16.17
CA LEU A 169 -14.32 1.45 -16.34
C LEU A 169 -13.03 1.11 -15.58
N THR A 170 -12.21 2.10 -15.23
CA THR A 170 -10.89 1.91 -14.62
C THR A 170 -10.90 1.66 -13.10
N PHE A 171 -12.07 1.52 -12.48
CA PHE A 171 -12.23 1.37 -11.03
C PHE A 171 -12.72 -0.02 -10.58
N GLY A 172 -13.15 -0.87 -11.51
CA GLY A 172 -13.71 -2.20 -11.23
C GLY A 172 -12.80 -3.37 -11.63
N GLY A 173 -11.48 -3.17 -11.62
CA GLY A 173 -10.50 -4.20 -11.96
C GLY A 173 -10.62 -4.72 -13.39
N GLN A 174 -10.28 -6.00 -13.58
CA GLN A 174 -10.32 -6.63 -14.90
C GLN A 174 -11.75 -6.88 -15.38
N THR A 175 -12.69 -7.11 -14.45
CA THR A 175 -14.12 -7.29 -14.76
C THR A 175 -14.69 -6.08 -15.50
N ALA A 176 -14.43 -4.87 -15.01
CA ALA A 176 -14.88 -3.64 -15.66
C ALA A 176 -14.16 -3.36 -16.99
N LEU A 177 -12.85 -3.66 -17.08
CA LEU A 177 -12.08 -3.49 -18.30
C LEU A 177 -12.59 -4.41 -19.42
N ASN A 178 -12.68 -5.72 -19.15
CA ASN A 178 -13.12 -6.72 -20.12
C ASN A 178 -14.55 -6.44 -20.60
N LEU A 179 -15.45 -6.03 -19.69
CA LEU A 179 -16.79 -5.55 -20.03
C LEU A 179 -16.73 -4.38 -21.02
N GLY A 180 -15.95 -3.34 -20.70
CA GLY A 180 -15.82 -2.14 -21.54
C GLY A 180 -15.36 -2.45 -22.95
N VAL A 181 -14.34 -3.31 -23.08
CA VAL A 181 -13.83 -3.79 -24.37
C VAL A 181 -14.89 -4.55 -25.16
N GLN A 182 -15.66 -5.43 -24.51
CA GLN A 182 -16.75 -6.16 -25.17
C GLN A 182 -17.87 -5.22 -25.64
N MET A 183 -18.26 -4.25 -24.80
CA MET A 183 -19.33 -3.28 -25.11
C MET A 183 -18.96 -2.30 -26.22
N GLU A 184 -17.70 -1.88 -26.30
CA GLU A 184 -17.15 -1.11 -27.44
C GLU A 184 -17.27 -1.91 -28.74
N ARG A 185 -16.81 -3.17 -28.75
CA ARG A 185 -16.89 -4.07 -29.92
C ARG A 185 -18.34 -4.38 -30.34
N MET A 186 -19.29 -4.32 -29.43
CA MET A 186 -20.73 -4.44 -29.69
C MET A 186 -21.40 -3.13 -30.14
N GLY A 187 -20.65 -2.02 -30.20
CA GLY A 187 -21.15 -0.68 -30.57
C GLY A 187 -22.14 -0.08 -29.58
N ILE A 188 -22.12 -0.52 -28.31
CA ILE A 188 -23.10 -0.08 -27.30
C ILE A 188 -22.88 1.39 -26.92
N PHE A 189 -21.63 1.79 -26.67
CA PHE A 189 -21.34 3.17 -26.25
C PHE A 189 -21.72 4.21 -27.31
N GLU A 190 -21.45 3.94 -28.60
CA GLU A 190 -21.90 4.77 -29.72
C GLU A 190 -23.44 4.79 -29.81
N ARG A 191 -24.11 3.63 -29.79
CA ARG A 191 -25.56 3.50 -29.93
C ARG A 191 -26.37 4.29 -28.90
N TYR A 192 -25.89 4.36 -27.66
CA TYR A 192 -26.57 5.08 -26.57
C TYR A 192 -25.93 6.44 -26.24
N GLY A 193 -24.85 6.83 -26.92
CA GLY A 193 -24.16 8.12 -26.72
C GLY A 193 -23.35 8.23 -25.42
N VAL A 194 -22.92 7.09 -24.85
CA VAL A 194 -22.24 7.04 -23.54
C VAL A 194 -20.73 7.27 -23.71
N LYS A 195 -20.18 8.30 -23.07
CA LYS A 195 -18.74 8.63 -23.15
C LYS A 195 -17.92 7.79 -22.17
N VAL A 196 -16.88 7.10 -22.63
CA VAL A 196 -15.89 6.48 -21.72
C VAL A 196 -15.05 7.59 -21.08
N LEU A 197 -15.04 7.64 -19.75
CA LEU A 197 -14.39 8.70 -18.96
C LEU A 197 -13.01 8.25 -18.43
N GLY A 198 -12.04 9.15 -18.47
CA GLY A 198 -10.65 8.85 -18.13
C GLY A 198 -9.91 8.21 -19.31
N THR A 199 -9.36 7.02 -19.10
CA THR A 199 -8.53 6.34 -20.10
C THR A 199 -9.39 5.63 -21.16
N SER A 200 -9.05 5.84 -22.44
CA SER A 200 -9.82 5.34 -23.59
C SER A 200 -9.77 3.82 -23.73
N ILE A 201 -10.83 3.20 -24.28
CA ILE A 201 -10.85 1.75 -24.57
C ILE A 201 -9.65 1.34 -25.41
N LYS A 202 -9.28 2.11 -26.44
CA LYS A 202 -8.09 1.85 -27.26
C LYS A 202 -6.81 1.79 -26.42
N THR A 203 -6.66 2.68 -25.44
CA THR A 203 -5.51 2.65 -24.52
C THR A 203 -5.54 1.40 -23.64
N LEU A 204 -6.71 1.04 -23.10
CA LEU A 204 -6.90 -0.17 -22.28
C LEU A 204 -6.57 -1.44 -23.08
N GLU A 205 -7.08 -1.59 -24.31
CA GLU A 205 -6.73 -2.68 -25.22
C GLU A 205 -5.23 -2.69 -25.53
N THR A 206 -4.62 -1.53 -25.81
CA THR A 206 -3.17 -1.43 -26.10
C THR A 206 -2.29 -1.81 -24.91
N SER A 207 -2.74 -1.63 -23.67
CA SER A 207 -1.99 -2.03 -22.47
C SER A 207 -2.16 -3.50 -22.09
N GLU A 208 -3.30 -4.11 -22.43
CA GLU A 208 -3.64 -5.49 -22.04
C GLU A 208 -3.24 -6.52 -23.13
N ASP A 209 -3.35 -6.13 -24.41
CA ASP A 209 -2.84 -6.90 -25.55
C ASP A 209 -1.32 -6.77 -25.64
N ARG A 210 -0.62 -7.91 -25.50
CA ARG A 210 0.84 -7.93 -25.37
C ARG A 210 1.57 -7.59 -26.67
N ASP A 211 0.96 -7.85 -27.84
CA ASP A 211 1.53 -7.49 -29.14
C ASP A 211 1.38 -5.99 -29.43
N LEU A 212 0.23 -5.40 -29.10
CA LEU A 212 0.01 -3.95 -29.19
C LEU A 212 0.92 -3.20 -28.21
N PHE A 213 1.03 -3.69 -26.97
CA PHE A 213 1.92 -3.15 -25.95
C PHE A 213 3.38 -3.17 -26.41
N ALA A 214 3.86 -4.31 -26.93
CA ALA A 214 5.21 -4.47 -27.42
C ALA A 214 5.54 -3.50 -28.58
N LYS A 215 4.60 -3.33 -29.53
CA LYS A 215 4.75 -2.38 -30.65
C LYS A 215 4.81 -0.94 -30.16
N ALA A 216 3.89 -0.52 -29.28
CA ALA A 216 3.85 0.82 -28.71
C ALA A 216 5.15 1.16 -27.94
N LEU A 217 5.67 0.23 -27.12
CA LEU A 217 6.95 0.46 -26.43
C LEU A 217 8.15 0.47 -27.38
N GLY A 218 8.10 -0.31 -28.47
CA GLY A 218 9.06 -0.25 -29.56
C GLY A 218 9.13 1.12 -30.25
N GLU A 219 7.98 1.75 -30.55
CA GLU A 219 7.90 3.09 -31.16
C GLU A 219 8.65 4.15 -30.35
N ILE A 220 8.63 4.04 -29.02
CA ILE A 220 9.33 4.96 -28.11
C ILE A 220 10.69 4.43 -27.61
N ASN A 221 11.22 3.34 -28.19
CA ASN A 221 12.48 2.72 -27.80
C ASN A 221 12.57 2.44 -26.28
N ILE A 222 11.49 1.92 -25.69
CA ILE A 222 11.46 1.43 -24.31
C ILE A 222 11.70 -0.09 -24.32
N PRO A 223 12.69 -0.60 -23.58
CA PRO A 223 13.03 -2.01 -23.60
C PRO A 223 11.96 -2.85 -22.89
N ILE A 224 11.45 -3.85 -23.60
CA ILE A 224 10.55 -4.90 -23.09
C ILE A 224 11.32 -6.21 -23.00
N ALA A 225 10.87 -7.13 -22.14
CA ALA A 225 11.42 -8.48 -22.11
C ALA A 225 11.21 -9.18 -23.47
N GLN A 226 12.19 -9.97 -23.92
CA GLN A 226 12.12 -10.63 -25.23
C GLN A 226 11.01 -11.68 -25.21
N SER A 227 9.94 -11.41 -25.96
CA SER A 227 8.70 -12.18 -25.92
C SER A 227 8.15 -12.46 -27.32
N ILE A 228 7.47 -13.59 -27.48
CA ILE A 228 6.71 -13.96 -28.68
C ILE A 228 5.31 -14.38 -28.24
N ALA A 229 4.28 -13.76 -28.81
CA ALA A 229 2.90 -14.16 -28.60
C ALA A 229 2.55 -15.38 -29.49
N VAL A 230 1.87 -16.35 -28.91
CA VAL A 230 1.53 -17.63 -29.55
C VAL A 230 0.12 -18.07 -29.13
N SER A 231 -0.55 -18.82 -30.01
CA SER A 231 -1.91 -19.33 -29.81
C SER A 231 -1.97 -20.86 -29.76
N THR A 232 -0.86 -21.56 -30.06
CA THR A 232 -0.76 -23.02 -29.97
C THR A 232 0.44 -23.49 -29.14
N VAL A 233 0.38 -24.74 -28.68
CA VAL A 233 1.49 -25.34 -27.91
C VAL A 233 2.74 -25.50 -28.79
N ASP A 234 2.61 -25.88 -30.05
CA ASP A 234 3.76 -26.08 -30.93
C ASP A 234 4.43 -24.76 -31.34
N GLU A 235 3.65 -23.68 -31.54
CA GLU A 235 4.19 -22.31 -31.65
C GLU A 235 4.98 -21.91 -30.39
N ALA A 236 4.48 -22.27 -29.20
CA ALA A 236 5.18 -21.96 -27.94
C ALA A 236 6.56 -22.64 -27.86
N LEU A 237 6.66 -23.88 -28.35
CA LEU A 237 7.94 -24.60 -28.39
C LEU A 237 8.89 -24.04 -29.46
N GLU A 238 8.37 -23.57 -30.59
CA GLU A 238 9.18 -22.88 -31.60
C GLU A 238 9.69 -21.52 -31.10
N ALA A 239 8.84 -20.72 -30.46
CA ALA A 239 9.24 -19.49 -29.78
C ALA A 239 10.35 -19.73 -28.75
N ALA A 240 10.26 -20.82 -27.99
CA ALA A 240 11.28 -21.20 -27.03
C ALA A 240 12.62 -21.62 -27.65
N ARG A 241 12.63 -22.18 -28.88
CA ARG A 241 13.88 -22.42 -29.63
C ARG A 241 14.59 -21.11 -29.97
N GLY A 242 13.85 -20.04 -30.27
CA GLY A 242 14.42 -18.71 -30.56
C GLY A 242 14.88 -17.92 -29.32
N ILE A 243 14.17 -18.06 -28.19
CA ILE A 243 14.43 -17.30 -26.95
C ILE A 243 15.44 -18.01 -26.02
N GLY A 244 15.37 -19.35 -25.99
CA GLY A 244 16.16 -20.21 -25.11
C GLY A 244 15.71 -20.18 -23.65
N TYR A 245 15.75 -21.34 -22.99
CA TYR A 245 15.42 -21.48 -21.57
C TYR A 245 16.40 -20.72 -20.63
N PRO A 246 16.01 -20.45 -19.37
CA PRO A 246 14.65 -20.57 -18.82
C PRO A 246 13.70 -19.49 -19.37
N ILE A 247 12.41 -19.81 -19.37
CA ILE A 247 11.32 -19.04 -19.98
C ILE A 247 10.19 -18.83 -18.97
N ILE A 248 9.45 -17.75 -19.12
CA ILE A 248 8.16 -17.52 -18.46
C ILE A 248 7.04 -17.56 -19.50
N VAL A 249 5.94 -18.23 -19.18
CA VAL A 249 4.66 -18.15 -19.91
C VAL A 249 3.74 -17.19 -19.17
N ARG A 250 3.09 -16.27 -19.86
CA ARG A 250 1.99 -15.44 -19.31
C ARG A 250 0.74 -15.53 -20.21
N ALA A 251 -0.45 -15.60 -19.63
CA ALA A 251 -1.70 -15.54 -20.38
C ALA A 251 -2.06 -14.07 -20.71
N ALA A 252 -2.59 -13.81 -21.90
CA ALA A 252 -3.15 -12.49 -22.25
C ALA A 252 -4.51 -12.26 -21.56
N TYR A 253 -4.91 -11.00 -21.34
CA TYR A 253 -6.19 -10.59 -20.73
C TYR A 253 -6.48 -11.19 -19.33
N ALA A 254 -5.43 -11.57 -18.60
CA ALA A 254 -5.50 -12.23 -17.29
C ALA A 254 -4.88 -11.38 -16.18
N LEU A 255 -5.57 -11.28 -15.04
CA LEU A 255 -5.11 -10.57 -13.84
C LEU A 255 -4.41 -11.53 -12.86
N GLY A 256 -3.51 -11.00 -12.03
CA GLY A 256 -2.86 -11.78 -10.97
C GLY A 256 -1.96 -12.90 -11.50
N GLY A 257 -1.54 -12.81 -12.76
CA GLY A 257 -0.82 -13.84 -13.49
C GLY A 257 -1.53 -15.20 -13.56
N LEU A 258 -2.87 -15.22 -13.56
CA LEU A 258 -3.63 -16.45 -13.79
C LEU A 258 -3.15 -17.14 -15.08
N GLY A 259 -2.83 -18.44 -15.00
CA GLY A 259 -2.30 -19.19 -16.13
C GLY A 259 -0.84 -18.90 -16.50
N SER A 260 -0.08 -18.17 -15.69
CA SER A 260 1.37 -17.96 -15.89
C SER A 260 2.24 -19.00 -15.16
N GLY A 261 3.52 -19.06 -15.51
CA GLY A 261 4.53 -19.84 -14.79
C GLY A 261 5.89 -19.88 -15.49
N PHE A 262 6.84 -20.63 -14.91
CA PHE A 262 8.19 -20.81 -15.46
C PHE A 262 8.40 -22.21 -16.06
N ALA A 263 9.17 -22.26 -17.15
CA ALA A 263 9.63 -23.49 -17.77
C ALA A 263 11.16 -23.43 -17.98
N ASN A 264 11.86 -24.48 -17.55
CA ASN A 264 13.31 -24.64 -17.67
C ASN A 264 13.69 -25.57 -18.85
N ASN A 265 12.70 -26.27 -19.43
CA ASN A 265 12.86 -27.24 -20.51
C ASN A 265 11.56 -27.38 -21.33
N GLU A 266 11.64 -28.14 -22.43
CA GLU A 266 10.52 -28.32 -23.38
C GLU A 266 9.31 -29.03 -22.77
N GLU A 267 9.52 -29.97 -21.86
CA GLU A 267 8.43 -30.73 -21.22
C GLU A 267 7.65 -29.85 -20.24
N GLU A 268 8.34 -29.07 -19.41
CA GLU A 268 7.72 -28.05 -18.54
C GLU A 268 6.93 -27.04 -19.37
N LEU A 269 7.49 -26.56 -20.49
CA LEU A 269 6.82 -25.60 -21.36
C LEU A 269 5.58 -26.19 -22.04
N ARG A 270 5.67 -27.40 -22.60
CA ARG A 270 4.53 -28.10 -23.23
C ARG A 270 3.38 -28.24 -22.24
N ASN A 271 3.66 -28.72 -21.03
CA ASN A 271 2.67 -28.88 -19.96
C ASN A 271 2.13 -27.54 -19.45
N MET A 272 2.92 -26.47 -19.48
CA MET A 272 2.51 -25.14 -19.07
C MET A 272 1.60 -24.49 -20.11
N SER A 273 2.07 -24.34 -21.35
CA SER A 273 1.32 -23.75 -22.46
C SER A 273 -0.03 -24.43 -22.68
N ALA A 274 -0.09 -25.76 -22.55
CA ALA A 274 -1.34 -26.52 -22.64
C ALA A 274 -2.37 -26.10 -21.57
N ARG A 275 -1.95 -25.79 -20.33
CA ARG A 275 -2.83 -25.26 -19.28
C ARG A 275 -3.16 -23.79 -19.49
N SER A 276 -2.17 -22.98 -19.90
CA SER A 276 -2.35 -21.54 -20.09
C SER A 276 -3.34 -21.23 -21.22
N LEU A 277 -3.30 -22.02 -22.31
CA LEU A 277 -4.19 -21.87 -23.47
C LEU A 277 -5.64 -22.33 -23.21
N THR A 278 -5.94 -23.06 -22.13
CA THR A 278 -7.34 -23.29 -21.72
C THR A 278 -7.94 -22.11 -20.94
N LEU A 279 -7.10 -21.17 -20.50
CA LEU A 279 -7.50 -20.00 -19.72
C LEU A 279 -7.56 -18.72 -20.57
N SER A 280 -6.76 -18.63 -21.63
CA SER A 280 -6.72 -17.50 -22.56
C SER A 280 -6.38 -17.97 -23.97
N PRO A 281 -6.97 -17.41 -25.04
CA PRO A 281 -6.70 -17.83 -26.42
C PRO A 281 -5.28 -17.48 -26.90
N GLN A 282 -4.54 -16.64 -26.16
CA GLN A 282 -3.18 -16.24 -26.48
C GLN A 282 -2.32 -16.30 -25.22
N ILE A 283 -1.08 -16.79 -25.38
CA ILE A 283 -0.05 -16.77 -24.34
C ILE A 283 1.22 -16.10 -24.87
N LEU A 284 2.01 -15.56 -23.96
CA LEU A 284 3.29 -14.92 -24.24
C LEU A 284 4.41 -15.84 -23.75
N VAL A 285 5.29 -16.27 -24.65
CA VAL A 285 6.52 -17.00 -24.33
C VAL A 285 7.64 -15.98 -24.24
N GLU A 286 8.21 -15.79 -23.05
CA GLU A 286 9.14 -14.70 -22.77
C GLU A 286 10.42 -15.18 -22.08
N LYS A 287 11.54 -14.51 -22.33
CA LYS A 287 12.81 -14.78 -21.65
C LYS A 287 12.66 -14.58 -20.14
N SER A 288 13.01 -15.59 -19.35
CA SER A 288 12.97 -15.46 -17.90
C SER A 288 14.07 -14.49 -17.42
N LEU A 289 13.66 -13.46 -16.69
CA LEU A 289 14.53 -12.52 -15.97
C LEU A 289 14.56 -12.85 -14.46
N LYS A 290 14.32 -14.12 -14.09
CA LYS A 290 14.16 -14.55 -12.69
C LYS A 290 15.37 -14.14 -11.84
N GLY A 291 15.11 -13.51 -10.70
CA GLY A 291 16.14 -13.00 -9.79
C GLY A 291 16.57 -11.54 -10.04
N TRP A 292 16.02 -10.86 -11.05
CA TRP A 292 16.16 -9.42 -11.20
C TRP A 292 15.33 -8.68 -10.13
N LYS A 293 15.66 -7.41 -9.86
CA LYS A 293 14.87 -6.55 -8.96
C LYS A 293 13.52 -6.25 -9.63
N GLU A 294 12.42 -6.33 -8.90
CA GLU A 294 11.08 -6.01 -9.40
C GLU A 294 10.57 -4.71 -8.76
N LEU A 295 10.31 -3.70 -9.60
CA LEU A 295 9.95 -2.35 -9.21
C LEU A 295 8.60 -1.94 -9.82
N GLU A 296 7.82 -1.17 -9.07
CA GLU A 296 6.52 -0.64 -9.52
C GLU A 296 6.47 0.87 -9.37
N TYR A 297 5.81 1.55 -10.30
CA TYR A 297 5.56 3.00 -10.25
C TYR A 297 4.07 3.28 -10.49
N GLU A 298 3.42 3.96 -9.54
CA GLU A 298 2.07 4.50 -9.72
C GLU A 298 2.18 5.89 -10.36
N VAL A 299 1.55 6.06 -11.53
CA VAL A 299 1.69 7.26 -12.36
C VAL A 299 0.32 7.90 -12.56
N VAL A 300 0.22 9.21 -12.32
CA VAL A 300 -0.99 9.98 -12.58
C VAL A 300 -0.74 10.97 -13.71
N ARG A 301 -1.63 10.98 -14.71
CA ARG A 301 -1.57 11.88 -15.86
C ARG A 301 -2.92 12.55 -16.12
N ASP A 302 -2.93 13.88 -16.24
CA ASP A 302 -4.12 14.63 -16.64
C ASP A 302 -4.18 14.90 -18.15
N ALA A 303 -5.35 15.36 -18.61
CA ALA A 303 -5.59 15.71 -20.01
C ALA A 303 -4.76 16.93 -20.49
N SER A 304 -4.19 17.73 -19.57
CA SER A 304 -3.24 18.81 -19.89
C SER A 304 -1.79 18.34 -19.97
N ASN A 305 -1.55 17.03 -19.88
CA ASN A 305 -0.25 16.37 -19.97
C ASN A 305 0.70 16.63 -18.77
N ASN A 306 0.17 17.13 -17.65
CA ASN A 306 0.87 17.01 -16.37
C ASN A 306 0.93 15.53 -16.01
N CYS A 307 2.11 15.05 -15.61
CA CYS A 307 2.37 13.63 -15.38
C CYS A 307 3.37 13.51 -14.22
N ILE A 308 2.98 12.77 -13.18
CA ILE A 308 3.71 12.64 -11.91
C ILE A 308 3.78 11.17 -11.50
N THR A 309 4.89 10.75 -10.88
CA THR A 309 5.00 9.44 -10.22
C THR A 309 4.69 9.60 -8.74
N VAL A 310 3.54 9.09 -8.31
CA VAL A 310 2.99 9.33 -6.96
C VAL A 310 3.60 8.41 -5.91
N CYS A 311 3.96 7.18 -6.30
CA CYS A 311 4.65 6.25 -5.43
C CYS A 311 5.51 5.32 -6.29
N ASN A 312 6.68 4.98 -5.79
CA ASN A 312 7.50 3.91 -6.31
C ASN A 312 7.69 2.84 -5.24
N MET A 313 7.67 1.58 -5.65
CA MET A 313 7.70 0.41 -4.78
C MET A 313 8.79 -0.55 -5.24
N GLU A 314 9.44 -1.18 -4.28
CA GLU A 314 10.48 -2.18 -4.49
C GLU A 314 10.04 -3.50 -3.86
N ASN A 315 10.07 -4.57 -4.64
CA ASN A 315 9.74 -5.90 -4.14
C ASN A 315 10.95 -6.46 -3.39
N PHE A 316 10.72 -6.93 -2.15
CA PHE A 316 11.71 -7.65 -1.35
C PHE A 316 11.98 -9.04 -1.96
N ASP A 317 10.90 -9.70 -2.41
CA ASP A 317 10.98 -10.89 -3.22
C ASP A 317 11.35 -10.50 -4.67
N PRO A 318 12.35 -11.14 -5.30
CA PRO A 318 12.81 -10.78 -6.64
C PRO A 318 11.86 -11.29 -7.73
N LEU A 319 12.04 -10.76 -8.95
CA LEU A 319 11.23 -11.13 -10.11
C LEU A 319 11.18 -12.65 -10.27
N GLY A 320 9.97 -13.17 -10.34
CA GLY A 320 9.69 -14.60 -10.21
C GLY A 320 8.44 -14.88 -9.38
N ILE A 321 8.16 -13.99 -8.43
CA ILE A 321 6.99 -14.02 -7.55
C ILE A 321 6.15 -12.78 -7.90
N HIS A 322 4.86 -12.97 -8.17
CA HIS A 322 3.98 -11.88 -8.57
C HIS A 322 3.91 -10.82 -7.46
N THR A 323 3.99 -9.52 -7.78
CA THR A 323 3.92 -8.39 -6.84
C THR A 323 2.87 -8.51 -5.73
N GLY A 324 1.64 -8.92 -6.09
CA GLY A 324 0.57 -9.31 -5.15
C GLY A 324 0.91 -10.40 -4.12
N ASP A 325 1.72 -11.40 -4.46
CA ASP A 325 2.26 -12.44 -3.58
C ASP A 325 3.71 -12.15 -3.09
N SER A 326 4.33 -11.03 -3.47
CA SER A 326 5.63 -10.57 -2.95
C SER A 326 5.50 -9.76 -1.66
N ILE A 327 6.53 -9.77 -0.81
CA ILE A 327 6.73 -8.69 0.17
C ILE A 327 7.18 -7.43 -0.59
N VAL A 328 6.60 -6.27 -0.28
CA VAL A 328 6.85 -5.01 -1.02
C VAL A 328 7.12 -3.86 -0.05
N VAL A 329 8.05 -2.97 -0.39
CA VAL A 329 8.34 -1.75 0.37
C VAL A 329 8.12 -0.47 -0.44
N ALA A 330 7.75 0.61 0.26
CA ALA A 330 7.69 1.96 -0.31
C ALA A 330 8.39 2.97 0.61
N PRO A 331 9.18 3.92 0.09
CA PRO A 331 9.68 3.99 -1.29
C PRO A 331 10.69 2.87 -1.59
N SER A 332 11.25 2.81 -2.81
CA SER A 332 12.43 1.98 -3.09
C SER A 332 13.60 2.30 -2.15
N GLN A 333 14.42 1.31 -1.83
CA GLN A 333 15.53 1.38 -0.88
C GLN A 333 16.89 1.16 -1.52
N THR A 334 16.98 0.43 -2.64
CA THR A 334 18.26 -0.01 -3.23
C THR A 334 18.60 0.61 -4.59
N LEU A 335 17.74 1.51 -5.09
CA LEU A 335 18.02 2.29 -6.30
C LEU A 335 18.91 3.49 -6.00
N SER A 336 19.90 3.72 -6.85
CA SER A 336 20.58 5.00 -6.99
C SER A 336 19.65 6.06 -7.60
N ASP A 337 20.02 7.33 -7.47
CA ASP A 337 19.31 8.46 -8.06
C ASP A 337 19.23 8.36 -9.60
N GLU A 338 20.28 7.82 -10.24
CA GLU A 338 20.34 7.57 -11.68
C GLU A 338 19.34 6.49 -12.11
N GLU A 339 19.30 5.35 -11.42
CA GLU A 339 18.32 4.28 -11.67
C GLU A 339 16.89 4.76 -11.42
N TYR A 340 16.66 5.47 -10.32
CA TYR A 340 15.35 6.06 -9.99
C TYR A 340 14.88 7.02 -11.09
N HIS A 341 15.72 7.96 -11.52
CA HIS A 341 15.36 8.92 -12.55
C HIS A 341 15.26 8.30 -13.94
N MET A 342 16.02 7.24 -14.25
CA MET A 342 15.87 6.45 -15.47
C MET A 342 14.48 5.80 -15.52
N LEU A 343 14.10 5.03 -14.49
CA LEU A 343 12.82 4.33 -14.41
C LEU A 343 11.64 5.31 -14.36
N ARG A 344 11.73 6.37 -13.56
CA ARG A 344 10.73 7.46 -13.51
C ARG A 344 10.53 8.13 -14.88
N SER A 345 11.62 8.38 -15.61
CA SER A 345 11.54 9.00 -16.93
C SER A 345 10.92 8.05 -17.96
N ALA A 346 11.24 6.75 -17.88
CA ALA A 346 10.58 5.71 -18.66
C ALA A 346 9.07 5.69 -18.36
N ALA A 347 8.66 5.67 -17.09
CA ALA A 347 7.26 5.64 -16.67
C ALA A 347 6.46 6.80 -17.29
N ILE A 348 6.95 8.03 -17.12
CA ILE A 348 6.33 9.24 -17.68
C ILE A 348 6.27 9.18 -19.22
N LYS A 349 7.29 8.61 -19.90
CA LYS A 349 7.32 8.47 -21.36
C LYS A 349 6.27 7.46 -21.86
N ILE A 350 6.20 6.30 -21.21
CA ILE A 350 5.25 5.21 -21.49
C ILE A 350 3.81 5.71 -21.35
N VAL A 351 3.48 6.29 -20.20
CA VAL A 351 2.11 6.74 -19.85
C VAL A 351 1.62 7.86 -20.77
N ARG A 352 2.53 8.74 -21.19
CA ARG A 352 2.25 9.77 -22.21
C ARG A 352 2.01 9.20 -23.60
N HIS A 353 2.78 8.19 -24.01
CA HIS A 353 2.67 7.58 -25.34
C HIS A 353 1.42 6.72 -25.48
N LEU A 354 1.11 5.90 -24.47
CA LEU A 354 -0.13 5.10 -24.41
C LEU A 354 -1.40 5.97 -24.33
N GLY A 355 -1.27 7.23 -23.93
CA GLY A 355 -2.38 8.19 -23.87
C GLY A 355 -3.26 8.06 -22.62
N VAL A 356 -2.75 7.46 -21.53
CA VAL A 356 -3.47 7.30 -20.26
C VAL A 356 -3.92 8.66 -19.72
N VAL A 357 -5.17 8.72 -19.26
CA VAL A 357 -5.77 9.89 -18.57
C VAL A 357 -6.44 9.37 -17.31
N GLY A 358 -5.94 9.79 -16.15
CA GLY A 358 -6.23 9.18 -14.85
C GLY A 358 -4.97 8.64 -14.21
N GLU A 359 -4.98 7.36 -13.84
CA GLU A 359 -3.92 6.68 -13.09
C GLU A 359 -3.58 5.34 -13.74
N CYS A 360 -2.33 4.91 -13.61
CA CYS A 360 -1.86 3.57 -14.01
C CYS A 360 -0.59 3.13 -13.24
N ASN A 361 -0.47 1.82 -13.03
CA ASN A 361 0.73 1.16 -12.49
C ASN A 361 1.65 0.69 -13.63
N VAL A 362 2.95 0.94 -13.51
CA VAL A 362 4.00 0.49 -14.46
C VAL A 362 4.99 -0.41 -13.74
N GLN A 363 5.27 -1.61 -14.28
CA GLN A 363 6.15 -2.61 -13.67
C GLN A 363 7.45 -2.80 -14.44
N TYR A 364 8.55 -2.94 -13.71
CA TYR A 364 9.91 -3.08 -14.23
C TYR A 364 10.65 -4.26 -13.61
N ALA A 365 11.45 -4.94 -14.42
CA ALA A 365 12.59 -5.71 -13.95
C ALA A 365 13.87 -4.88 -14.17
N LEU A 366 14.71 -4.74 -13.15
CA LEU A 366 16.02 -4.08 -13.20
C LEU A 366 17.14 -5.07 -12.86
N GLN A 367 18.20 -5.07 -13.66
CA GLN A 367 19.38 -5.89 -13.41
C GLN A 367 20.04 -5.48 -12.07
N PRO A 368 20.35 -6.40 -11.14
CA PRO A 368 20.88 -6.02 -9.82
C PRO A 368 22.24 -5.31 -9.82
N ASP A 369 23.04 -5.50 -10.88
CA ASP A 369 24.41 -5.00 -11.04
C ASP A 369 24.59 -4.08 -12.28
N GLY A 370 23.51 -3.54 -12.84
CA GLY A 370 23.59 -2.65 -14.01
C GLY A 370 22.31 -1.89 -14.33
N LEU A 371 22.40 -0.93 -15.26
CA LEU A 371 21.29 -0.09 -15.70
C LEU A 371 20.34 -0.77 -16.71
N ASP A 372 20.52 -2.08 -16.97
CA ASP A 372 19.66 -2.79 -17.92
C ASP A 372 18.30 -3.08 -17.27
N TYR A 373 17.23 -2.56 -17.87
CA TYR A 373 15.87 -2.71 -17.37
C TYR A 373 14.91 -3.19 -18.45
N ARG A 374 13.81 -3.81 -18.04
CA ARG A 374 12.76 -4.30 -18.92
C ARG A 374 11.41 -3.89 -18.34
N VAL A 375 10.56 -3.29 -19.14
CA VAL A 375 9.14 -3.11 -18.77
C VAL A 375 8.46 -4.46 -18.87
N ILE A 376 7.75 -4.83 -17.80
CA ILE A 376 7.01 -6.10 -17.70
C ILE A 376 5.56 -5.88 -18.13
N GLU A 377 4.90 -4.86 -17.58
CA GLU A 377 3.53 -4.48 -17.96
C GLU A 377 3.16 -3.05 -17.53
N VAL A 378 2.03 -2.57 -18.07
CA VAL A 378 1.33 -1.37 -17.60
C VAL A 378 -0.13 -1.73 -17.34
N ASN A 379 -0.59 -1.53 -16.12
CA ASN A 379 -2.00 -1.64 -15.74
C ASN A 379 -2.64 -0.26 -15.90
N ALA A 380 -3.32 0.01 -17.03
CA ALA A 380 -3.93 1.32 -17.36
C ALA A 380 -5.25 1.62 -16.60
N ARG A 381 -5.32 1.20 -15.34
CA ARG A 381 -6.46 1.29 -14.43
C ARG A 381 -5.97 1.26 -12.98
N LEU A 382 -6.86 1.60 -12.05
CA LEU A 382 -6.60 1.42 -10.63
C LEU A 382 -6.27 -0.05 -10.34
N SER A 383 -5.42 -0.25 -9.34
CA SER A 383 -4.79 -1.52 -8.99
C SER A 383 -4.68 -1.71 -7.47
N ARG A 384 -4.27 -2.90 -7.03
CA ARG A 384 -3.87 -3.13 -5.63
C ARG A 384 -2.70 -2.26 -5.22
N SER A 385 -1.70 -2.14 -6.10
CA SER A 385 -0.55 -1.25 -5.93
C SER A 385 -0.98 0.22 -5.77
N SER A 386 -2.03 0.67 -6.47
CA SER A 386 -2.59 2.02 -6.33
C SER A 386 -3.30 2.22 -4.98
N ALA A 387 -3.97 1.18 -4.46
CA ALA A 387 -4.57 1.22 -3.14
C ALA A 387 -3.49 1.26 -2.05
N LEU A 388 -2.47 0.41 -2.16
CA LEU A 388 -1.29 0.38 -1.29
C LEU A 388 -0.57 1.73 -1.29
N ALA A 389 -0.22 2.27 -2.46
CA ALA A 389 0.40 3.58 -2.65
C ALA A 389 -0.44 4.72 -2.06
N SER A 390 -1.77 4.67 -2.20
CA SER A 390 -2.67 5.67 -1.59
C SER A 390 -2.62 5.65 -0.07
N LYS A 391 -2.46 4.46 0.54
CA LYS A 391 -2.27 4.31 2.01
C LYS A 391 -0.86 4.65 2.45
N ALA A 392 0.15 4.30 1.65
CA ALA A 392 1.55 4.57 1.92
C ALA A 392 1.85 6.08 1.93
N THR A 393 1.40 6.80 0.89
CA THR A 393 1.70 8.22 0.70
C THR A 393 0.71 9.15 1.41
N GLY A 394 -0.55 8.73 1.52
CA GLY A 394 -1.69 9.60 1.86
C GLY A 394 -2.32 10.33 0.66
N TYR A 395 -1.79 10.12 -0.56
CA TYR A 395 -2.32 10.70 -1.80
C TYR A 395 -3.50 9.85 -2.33
N PRO A 396 -4.71 10.39 -2.52
CA PRO A 396 -5.88 9.57 -2.81
C PRO A 396 -6.04 9.28 -4.32
N LEU A 397 -5.24 8.35 -4.86
CA LEU A 397 -5.11 8.09 -6.31
C LEU A 397 -6.46 7.94 -7.03
N ALA A 398 -7.35 7.06 -6.56
CA ALA A 398 -8.66 6.83 -7.18
C ALA A 398 -9.56 8.08 -7.18
N TYR A 399 -9.52 8.91 -6.13
CA TYR A 399 -10.28 10.15 -6.09
C TYR A 399 -9.75 11.17 -7.12
N THR A 400 -8.42 11.32 -7.19
CA THR A 400 -7.75 12.19 -8.17
C THR A 400 -8.02 11.72 -9.60
N ALA A 401 -7.91 10.41 -9.87
CA ALA A 401 -8.18 9.81 -11.17
C ALA A 401 -9.64 10.05 -11.64
N ALA A 402 -10.61 9.92 -10.72
CA ALA A 402 -12.01 10.21 -11.03
C ALA A 402 -12.25 11.70 -11.37
N LYS A 403 -11.62 12.63 -10.64
CA LYS A 403 -11.67 14.06 -10.99
C LYS A 403 -10.99 14.35 -12.33
N ILE A 404 -9.85 13.74 -12.63
CA ILE A 404 -9.17 13.85 -13.94
C ILE A 404 -10.07 13.30 -15.06
N GLY A 405 -10.80 12.21 -14.83
CA GLY A 405 -11.76 11.65 -15.78
C GLY A 405 -12.96 12.56 -16.10
N LEU A 406 -13.25 13.54 -15.24
CA LEU A 406 -14.23 14.63 -15.49
C LEU A 406 -13.59 15.86 -16.17
N GLY A 407 -12.28 15.83 -16.45
CA GLY A 407 -11.55 16.90 -17.14
C GLY A 407 -10.78 17.86 -16.24
N HIS A 408 -10.74 17.65 -14.92
CA HIS A 408 -9.92 18.47 -14.02
C HIS A 408 -8.42 18.26 -14.25
N THR A 409 -7.63 19.29 -13.97
CA THR A 409 -6.15 19.21 -14.03
C THR A 409 -5.53 19.04 -12.64
N LEU A 410 -4.36 18.40 -12.57
CA LEU A 410 -3.62 18.19 -11.32
C LEU A 410 -3.33 19.50 -10.54
N PRO A 411 -3.00 20.63 -11.19
CA PRO A 411 -2.83 21.91 -10.48
C PRO A 411 -4.11 22.49 -9.87
N GLU A 412 -5.30 22.20 -10.42
CA GLU A 412 -6.58 22.69 -9.85
C GLU A 412 -6.99 21.94 -8.60
N LEU A 413 -6.67 20.65 -8.53
CA LEU A 413 -7.12 19.77 -7.46
C LEU A 413 -6.35 20.08 -6.17
N PRO A 414 -7.01 20.32 -5.03
CA PRO A 414 -6.32 20.56 -3.76
C PRO A 414 -5.78 19.25 -3.16
N ASN A 415 -4.60 19.31 -2.54
CA ASN A 415 -4.13 18.22 -1.69
C ASN A 415 -5.01 18.14 -0.43
N ALA A 416 -5.77 17.06 -0.28
CA ALA A 416 -6.71 16.88 0.83
C ALA A 416 -6.03 16.78 2.22
N VAL A 417 -4.73 16.45 2.27
CA VAL A 417 -3.94 16.26 3.49
C VAL A 417 -3.42 17.59 4.04
N THR A 418 -2.75 18.39 3.21
CA THR A 418 -2.21 19.71 3.60
C THR A 418 -3.26 20.82 3.53
N LYS A 419 -4.17 20.77 2.54
CA LYS A 419 -5.14 21.80 2.16
C LYS A 419 -4.53 23.14 1.70
N THR A 420 -3.22 23.26 1.68
CA THR A 420 -2.48 24.46 1.21
C THR A 420 -1.86 24.24 -0.16
N THR A 421 -1.44 23.00 -0.48
CA THR A 421 -0.84 22.62 -1.76
C THR A 421 -1.87 21.99 -2.73
N THR A 422 -1.48 21.80 -3.98
CA THR A 422 -2.29 21.17 -5.04
C THR A 422 -1.97 19.67 -5.14
N ALA A 423 -2.65 18.93 -6.01
CA ALA A 423 -2.39 17.53 -6.29
C ALA A 423 -1.22 17.31 -7.29
N ASN A 424 -0.65 18.37 -7.85
CA ASN A 424 0.43 18.30 -8.85
C ASN A 424 1.82 18.24 -8.20
N PHE A 425 2.13 17.17 -7.47
CA PHE A 425 3.41 16.95 -6.81
C PHE A 425 3.69 15.45 -6.68
N GLU A 426 4.95 15.10 -6.45
CA GLU A 426 5.37 13.74 -6.12
C GLU A 426 5.57 13.65 -4.59
N PRO A 427 4.82 12.78 -3.88
CA PRO A 427 4.95 12.64 -2.43
C PRO A 427 6.35 12.28 -1.94
N SER A 428 6.68 12.78 -0.75
CA SER A 428 7.91 12.43 -0.02
C SER A 428 7.57 11.81 1.34
N LEU A 429 8.27 10.72 1.70
CA LEU A 429 7.96 9.87 2.85
C LEU A 429 9.13 9.90 3.84
N ASP A 430 8.87 10.31 5.10
CA ASP A 430 9.87 10.28 6.19
C ASP A 430 9.87 8.97 6.99
N TYR A 431 9.38 7.91 6.35
CA TYR A 431 9.16 6.56 6.86
C TYR A 431 9.23 5.52 5.73
N VAL A 432 9.40 4.26 6.11
CA VAL A 432 9.30 3.08 5.24
C VAL A 432 7.95 2.42 5.49
N VAL A 433 7.27 2.05 4.41
CA VAL A 433 6.06 1.24 4.40
C VAL A 433 6.43 -0.18 3.97
N THR A 434 5.81 -1.18 4.57
CA THR A 434 6.02 -2.59 4.19
C THR A 434 4.69 -3.32 4.09
N LYS A 435 4.44 -3.90 2.93
CA LYS A 435 3.32 -4.79 2.64
C LYS A 435 3.79 -6.24 2.70
N ILE A 436 3.01 -7.10 3.35
CA ILE A 436 3.19 -8.57 3.34
C ILE A 436 1.85 -9.20 2.90
N PRO A 437 1.85 -10.16 1.95
CA PRO A 437 0.64 -10.89 1.58
C PRO A 437 0.15 -11.82 2.69
N ARG A 438 -1.13 -12.17 2.65
CA ARG A 438 -1.76 -13.15 3.52
C ARG A 438 -2.19 -14.36 2.70
N TRP A 439 -1.74 -15.55 3.10
CA TRP A 439 -2.10 -16.82 2.46
C TRP A 439 -2.92 -17.72 3.37
N ASP A 440 -3.92 -18.40 2.80
CA ASP A 440 -4.77 -19.37 3.50
C ASP A 440 -4.63 -20.80 2.94
N LEU A 441 -3.46 -21.12 2.35
CA LEU A 441 -3.21 -22.37 1.63
C LEU A 441 -3.44 -23.64 2.47
N ALA A 442 -3.26 -23.56 3.78
CA ALA A 442 -3.56 -24.66 4.71
C ALA A 442 -5.04 -25.12 4.70
N LYS A 443 -5.97 -24.33 4.13
CA LYS A 443 -7.38 -24.72 3.96
C LYS A 443 -7.61 -25.68 2.78
N PHE A 444 -6.60 -25.90 1.92
CA PHE A 444 -6.74 -26.65 0.67
C PHE A 444 -5.76 -27.84 0.64
N GLN A 445 -6.25 -29.06 0.89
CA GLN A 445 -5.41 -30.26 1.08
C GLN A 445 -4.51 -30.63 -0.12
N HIS A 446 -4.86 -30.20 -1.33
CA HIS A 446 -4.16 -30.55 -2.57
C HIS A 446 -3.62 -29.32 -3.32
N VAL A 447 -3.56 -28.15 -2.68
CA VAL A 447 -2.91 -26.97 -3.27
C VAL A 447 -1.40 -27.06 -3.10
N LYS A 448 -0.64 -26.78 -4.17
CA LYS A 448 0.80 -26.58 -4.04
C LYS A 448 1.09 -25.23 -3.36
N ARG A 449 2.06 -25.22 -2.45
CA ARG A 449 2.45 -24.06 -1.62
C ARG A 449 3.51 -23.15 -2.24
N ASP A 450 4.04 -23.53 -3.40
CA ASP A 450 4.88 -22.68 -4.23
C ASP A 450 4.18 -21.35 -4.53
N ILE A 451 4.90 -20.24 -4.43
CA ILE A 451 4.45 -18.95 -4.94
C ILE A 451 5.30 -18.59 -6.16
N GLY A 452 4.73 -17.83 -7.08
CA GLY A 452 5.36 -17.55 -8.35
C GLY A 452 4.62 -16.45 -9.09
N SER A 453 4.68 -16.44 -10.41
CA SER A 453 4.02 -15.43 -11.24
C SER A 453 2.49 -15.47 -11.19
N ALA A 454 1.87 -16.52 -10.65
CA ALA A 454 0.42 -16.59 -10.40
C ALA A 454 0.11 -16.38 -8.92
N MET A 455 -0.75 -15.39 -8.61
CA MET A 455 -1.16 -15.05 -7.25
C MET A 455 -1.91 -16.19 -6.56
N LYS A 456 -1.63 -16.37 -5.27
CA LYS A 456 -2.33 -17.30 -4.36
C LYS A 456 -2.70 -16.65 -3.03
N SER A 457 -2.28 -15.41 -2.77
CA SER A 457 -2.66 -14.65 -1.58
C SER A 457 -4.15 -14.26 -1.59
N VAL A 458 -4.76 -14.24 -0.41
CA VAL A 458 -6.18 -13.93 -0.18
C VAL A 458 -6.40 -12.52 0.40
N GLY A 459 -5.32 -11.76 0.58
CA GLY A 459 -5.30 -10.43 1.16
C GLY A 459 -3.88 -10.00 1.47
N GLU A 460 -3.73 -8.86 2.16
CA GLU A 460 -2.43 -8.29 2.50
C GLU A 460 -2.53 -7.44 3.77
N VAL A 461 -1.37 -7.16 4.38
CA VAL A 461 -1.24 -6.24 5.52
C VAL A 461 -0.20 -5.18 5.20
N MET A 462 -0.38 -3.97 5.75
CA MET A 462 0.53 -2.85 5.58
C MET A 462 0.98 -2.31 6.95
N ALA A 463 2.29 -2.20 7.14
CA ALA A 463 2.92 -1.53 8.28
C ALA A 463 3.68 -0.28 7.83
N ILE A 464 3.93 0.60 8.80
CA ILE A 464 4.74 1.81 8.64
C ILE A 464 5.72 1.90 9.82
N GLY A 465 7.00 2.08 9.54
CA GLY A 465 8.07 2.32 10.53
C GLY A 465 9.05 3.35 10.00
N ARG A 466 9.88 3.97 10.85
CA ARG A 466 10.91 4.93 10.36
C ARG A 466 12.24 4.26 10.01
N THR A 467 12.30 2.94 10.10
CA THR A 467 13.32 2.09 9.50
C THR A 467 12.64 0.85 8.92
N PHE A 468 13.31 0.13 8.01
CA PHE A 468 12.80 -1.13 7.46
C PHE A 468 12.55 -2.16 8.58
N GLU A 469 13.47 -2.29 9.54
CA GLU A 469 13.35 -3.23 10.66
C GLU A 469 12.08 -2.95 11.50
N GLU A 470 11.80 -1.67 11.78
CA GLU A 470 10.57 -1.28 12.47
C GLU A 470 9.31 -1.64 11.67
N SER A 471 9.35 -1.47 10.35
CA SER A 471 8.23 -1.71 9.45
C SER A 471 7.97 -3.21 9.23
N ILE A 472 8.98 -3.99 8.82
CA ILE A 472 8.84 -5.44 8.55
C ILE A 472 8.37 -6.20 9.79
N GLN A 473 8.91 -5.91 10.98
CA GLN A 473 8.49 -6.59 12.20
C GLN A 473 7.05 -6.24 12.62
N LYS A 474 6.57 -5.02 12.30
CA LYS A 474 5.17 -4.65 12.48
C LYS A 474 4.27 -5.37 11.47
N ALA A 475 4.67 -5.45 10.21
CA ALA A 475 3.92 -6.14 9.16
C ALA A 475 3.76 -7.63 9.48
N ILE A 476 4.84 -8.33 9.85
CA ILE A 476 4.82 -9.76 10.20
C ILE A 476 3.77 -10.04 11.29
N ARG A 477 3.70 -9.21 12.34
CA ARG A 477 2.70 -9.33 13.42
C ARG A 477 1.25 -9.07 12.98
N GLN A 478 1.04 -8.34 11.89
CA GLN A 478 -0.30 -8.09 11.36
C GLN A 478 -0.80 -9.27 10.50
N VAL A 479 0.09 -10.07 9.91
CA VAL A 479 -0.28 -11.21 9.05
C VAL A 479 -1.09 -12.26 9.82
N ASP A 480 -0.63 -12.65 11.02
CA ASP A 480 -1.28 -13.68 11.83
C ASP A 480 -0.88 -13.53 13.32
N PRO A 481 -1.82 -13.66 14.28
CA PRO A 481 -1.53 -13.55 15.73
C PRO A 481 -0.47 -14.51 16.28
N ARG A 482 -0.13 -15.57 15.54
CA ARG A 482 0.96 -16.51 15.88
C ARG A 482 2.35 -15.91 15.70
N PHE A 483 2.51 -14.94 14.80
CA PHE A 483 3.80 -14.31 14.52
C PHE A 483 4.05 -13.13 15.46
N ILE A 484 5.20 -13.11 16.13
CA ILE A 484 5.53 -12.09 17.14
C ILE A 484 6.53 -11.03 16.63
N GLY A 485 7.09 -11.26 15.44
CA GLY A 485 8.04 -10.44 14.70
C GLY A 485 8.86 -11.36 13.78
N PHE A 486 10.06 -10.95 13.38
CA PHE A 486 10.94 -11.83 12.59
C PHE A 486 11.32 -13.09 13.40
N GLN A 487 11.20 -14.27 12.80
CA GLN A 487 11.34 -15.58 13.46
C GLN A 487 11.58 -16.69 12.41
N GLY A 488 12.22 -17.79 12.84
CA GLY A 488 12.34 -19.01 12.04
C GLY A 488 11.17 -19.99 12.21
N ASP A 489 11.20 -21.05 11.40
CA ASP A 489 10.31 -22.21 11.47
C ASP A 489 11.06 -23.45 10.92
N LYS A 490 10.54 -24.65 11.15
CA LYS A 490 11.20 -25.90 10.73
C LYS A 490 10.89 -26.28 9.28
N PHE A 491 11.92 -26.75 8.59
CA PHE A 491 11.90 -27.23 7.19
C PHE A 491 12.81 -28.46 7.08
N ASP A 492 12.44 -29.41 6.22
CA ASP A 492 13.22 -30.65 6.02
C ASP A 492 14.44 -30.41 5.11
N ASP A 493 14.30 -29.56 4.10
CA ASP A 493 15.38 -29.04 3.25
C ASP A 493 15.27 -27.51 3.18
N LEU A 494 16.18 -26.83 3.86
CA LEU A 494 16.17 -25.37 3.99
C LEU A 494 16.69 -24.67 2.72
N ASP A 495 17.68 -25.24 2.04
CA ASP A 495 18.22 -24.68 0.80
C ASP A 495 17.18 -24.75 -0.32
N TYR A 496 16.41 -25.85 -0.37
CA TYR A 496 15.28 -26.00 -1.26
C TYR A 496 14.20 -24.93 -1.05
N GLU A 497 13.76 -24.68 0.19
CA GLU A 497 12.71 -23.69 0.51
C GLU A 497 13.17 -22.23 0.34
N LEU A 498 14.48 -21.96 0.47
CA LEU A 498 15.05 -20.65 0.14
C LEU A 498 15.05 -20.42 -1.38
N ALA A 499 15.44 -21.43 -2.17
CA ALA A 499 15.53 -21.35 -3.63
C ALA A 499 14.17 -21.46 -4.36
N ASN A 500 13.22 -22.20 -3.78
CA ASN A 500 11.89 -22.45 -4.32
C ASN A 500 10.85 -21.77 -3.42
N PRO A 501 10.43 -20.53 -3.74
CA PRO A 501 9.65 -19.71 -2.83
C PRO A 501 8.28 -20.33 -2.52
N THR A 502 7.93 -20.35 -1.24
CA THR A 502 6.61 -20.77 -0.72
C THR A 502 6.00 -19.66 0.14
N ASP A 503 4.74 -19.81 0.55
CA ASP A 503 4.08 -18.90 1.51
C ASP A 503 4.79 -18.82 2.90
N ARG A 504 5.81 -19.67 3.14
CA ARG A 504 6.66 -19.70 4.33
C ARG A 504 8.09 -19.21 4.09
N ARG A 505 8.46 -18.74 2.89
CA ARG A 505 9.86 -18.39 2.55
C ARG A 505 10.53 -17.43 3.54
N TRP A 506 9.82 -16.42 4.04
CA TRP A 506 10.37 -15.48 5.02
C TRP A 506 10.69 -16.13 6.39
N LEU A 507 9.99 -17.22 6.75
CA LEU A 507 10.32 -18.06 7.91
C LEU A 507 11.55 -18.95 7.63
N ALA A 508 11.75 -19.40 6.38
CA ALA A 508 12.97 -20.10 5.97
C ALA A 508 14.20 -19.17 6.06
N VAL A 509 14.07 -17.91 5.60
CA VAL A 509 15.10 -16.87 5.82
C VAL A 509 15.32 -16.65 7.32
N GLY A 510 14.25 -16.58 8.12
CA GLY A 510 14.35 -16.50 9.59
C GLY A 510 15.10 -17.68 10.22
N GLN A 511 14.82 -18.91 9.81
CA GLN A 511 15.50 -20.12 10.30
C GLN A 511 16.98 -20.09 9.95
N ALA A 512 17.30 -19.80 8.68
CA ALA A 512 18.65 -19.73 8.17
C ALA A 512 19.54 -18.75 8.96
N MET A 513 19.01 -17.56 9.28
CA MET A 513 19.76 -16.52 9.97
C MET A 513 19.79 -16.68 11.50
N LEU A 514 18.67 -17.03 12.14
CA LEU A 514 18.58 -17.10 13.61
C LEU A 514 19.19 -18.37 14.20
N HIS A 515 19.18 -19.47 13.45
CA HIS A 515 19.42 -20.81 14.00
C HIS A 515 20.47 -21.63 13.24
N GLU A 516 20.59 -21.47 11.92
CA GLU A 516 21.55 -22.24 11.11
C GLU A 516 22.85 -21.47 10.77
N ASN A 517 23.01 -20.22 11.22
CA ASN A 517 24.17 -19.35 10.97
C ASN A 517 24.52 -19.13 9.48
N TYR A 518 23.51 -19.06 8.59
CA TYR A 518 23.75 -18.79 7.18
C TYR A 518 24.19 -17.34 6.97
N THR A 519 25.18 -17.14 6.10
CA THR A 519 25.61 -15.79 5.72
C THR A 519 24.59 -15.10 4.82
N VAL A 520 24.57 -13.76 4.87
CA VAL A 520 23.77 -12.93 3.95
C VAL A 520 24.06 -13.29 2.49
N ASP A 521 25.31 -13.56 2.12
CA ASP A 521 25.69 -13.97 0.76
C ASP A 521 25.05 -15.30 0.36
N ARG A 522 25.09 -16.34 1.21
CA ARG A 522 24.45 -17.64 0.91
C ARG A 522 22.94 -17.51 0.74
N ILE A 523 22.29 -16.73 1.61
CA ILE A 523 20.84 -16.49 1.51
C ILE A 523 20.53 -15.69 0.24
N HIS A 524 21.31 -14.68 -0.10
CA HIS A 524 21.18 -13.96 -1.36
C HIS A 524 21.35 -14.90 -2.56
N ASP A 525 22.34 -15.78 -2.55
CA ASP A 525 22.62 -16.68 -3.68
C ASP A 525 21.48 -17.67 -3.94
N LEU A 526 20.86 -18.20 -2.88
CA LEU A 526 19.68 -19.06 -2.96
C LEU A 526 18.41 -18.27 -3.32
N THR A 527 18.17 -17.13 -2.67
CA THR A 527 16.86 -16.45 -2.73
C THR A 527 16.73 -15.40 -3.83
N LYS A 528 17.85 -14.78 -4.21
CA LYS A 528 17.99 -13.52 -4.97
C LYS A 528 17.35 -12.27 -4.32
N ILE A 529 16.97 -12.33 -3.04
CA ILE A 529 16.57 -11.15 -2.25
C ILE A 529 17.78 -10.22 -2.12
N ASP A 530 17.61 -8.90 -2.33
CA ASP A 530 18.72 -7.94 -2.27
C ASP A 530 19.42 -7.96 -0.90
N LYS A 531 20.76 -7.92 -0.92
CA LYS A 531 21.60 -7.99 0.29
C LYS A 531 21.31 -6.88 1.29
N TRP A 532 20.83 -5.71 0.84
CA TRP A 532 20.39 -4.63 1.72
C TRP A 532 19.31 -5.12 2.69
N PHE A 533 18.25 -5.76 2.18
CA PHE A 533 17.16 -6.26 3.02
C PHE A 533 17.67 -7.33 3.98
N LEU A 534 18.50 -8.25 3.50
CA LEU A 534 19.10 -9.30 4.32
C LEU A 534 20.00 -8.74 5.44
N HIS A 535 20.81 -7.71 5.17
CA HIS A 535 21.56 -7.00 6.22
C HIS A 535 20.66 -6.29 7.22
N LYS A 536 19.49 -5.76 6.82
CA LYS A 536 18.50 -5.22 7.77
C LYS A 536 17.85 -6.31 8.62
N LEU A 537 17.64 -7.51 8.08
CA LEU A 537 17.20 -8.66 8.86
C LEU A 537 18.32 -9.12 9.83
N GLN A 538 19.59 -9.05 9.43
CA GLN A 538 20.73 -9.35 10.31
C GLN A 538 20.76 -8.43 11.54
N ASN A 539 20.46 -7.13 11.40
CA ASN A 539 20.32 -6.22 12.56
C ASN A 539 19.29 -6.71 13.60
N ILE A 540 18.25 -7.42 13.16
CA ILE A 540 17.23 -8.02 14.05
C ILE A 540 17.77 -9.31 14.67
N VAL A 541 18.48 -10.13 13.91
CA VAL A 541 19.13 -11.36 14.37
C VAL A 541 20.15 -11.05 15.47
N ASP A 542 21.09 -10.13 15.21
CA ASP A 542 22.13 -9.71 16.16
C ASP A 542 21.52 -9.16 17.46
N CYS A 543 20.43 -8.40 17.36
CA CYS A 543 19.71 -7.87 18.52
C CYS A 543 18.89 -8.95 19.24
N THR A 544 18.56 -10.06 18.59
CA THR A 544 17.90 -11.22 19.22
C THR A 544 18.91 -11.99 20.04
N HIS A 545 20.07 -12.33 19.46
CA HIS A 545 21.17 -13.00 20.16
C HIS A 545 21.69 -12.15 21.34
N GLU A 546 21.86 -10.82 21.19
CA GLU A 546 22.25 -9.93 22.30
C GLU A 546 21.24 -9.94 23.47
N LEU A 547 19.94 -10.17 23.21
CA LEU A 547 18.94 -10.33 24.26
C LEU A 547 19.00 -11.74 24.89
N GLU A 548 19.17 -12.78 24.08
CA GLU A 548 19.26 -14.18 24.52
C GLU A 548 20.51 -14.42 25.38
N ASP A 549 21.67 -13.86 25.01
CA ASP A 549 22.94 -13.92 25.77
C ASP A 549 22.84 -13.29 27.16
N ILE A 550 22.01 -12.24 27.32
CA ILE A 550 21.74 -11.62 28.62
C ILE A 550 20.84 -12.50 29.50
N GLY A 551 20.02 -13.36 28.89
CA GLY A 551 19.23 -14.42 29.53
C GLY A 551 18.23 -13.98 30.61
N SER A 552 18.08 -12.68 30.87
CA SER A 552 17.28 -12.17 31.98
C SER A 552 16.79 -10.74 31.74
N LEU A 553 15.52 -10.49 32.05
CA LEU A 553 14.95 -9.14 31.95
C LEU A 553 15.71 -8.13 32.84
N PHE A 554 16.26 -8.57 33.97
CA PHE A 554 17.02 -7.69 34.87
C PHE A 554 18.34 -7.20 34.24
N GLY A 555 18.99 -8.00 33.41
CA GLY A 555 20.21 -7.60 32.70
C GLY A 555 19.97 -6.60 31.56
N VAL A 556 18.77 -6.58 30.94
CA VAL A 556 18.48 -5.69 29.81
C VAL A 556 18.46 -4.23 30.23
N GLN A 557 19.50 -3.49 29.84
CA GLN A 557 19.64 -2.06 30.12
C GLN A 557 18.73 -1.20 29.24
N LYS A 558 18.60 0.08 29.60
CA LYS A 558 17.73 1.05 28.91
C LYS A 558 18.11 1.23 27.44
N GLU A 559 19.39 1.15 27.14
CA GLU A 559 19.99 1.38 25.82
C GLU A 559 19.62 0.24 24.87
N LEU A 560 19.81 -1.02 25.31
CA LEU A 560 19.40 -2.21 24.54
C LEU A 560 17.88 -2.31 24.40
N MET A 561 17.12 -2.04 25.48
CA MET A 561 15.66 -1.92 25.37
C MET A 561 15.26 -0.87 24.33
N SER A 562 15.91 0.28 24.29
CA SER A 562 15.68 1.32 23.29
C SER A 562 16.04 0.85 21.87
N LYS A 563 17.20 0.20 21.68
CA LYS A 563 17.65 -0.42 20.42
C LYS A 563 16.61 -1.42 19.89
N ALA A 564 16.24 -2.42 20.69
CA ALA A 564 15.27 -3.45 20.30
C ALA A 564 13.91 -2.83 19.91
N LYS A 565 13.39 -1.87 20.69
CA LYS A 565 12.14 -1.21 20.35
C LYS A 565 12.23 -0.36 19.08
N LYS A 566 13.37 0.28 18.78
CA LYS A 566 13.62 1.01 17.53
C LYS A 566 13.73 0.10 16.31
N LEU A 567 14.25 -1.12 16.48
CA LEU A 567 14.27 -2.18 15.46
C LEU A 567 12.91 -2.90 15.28
N GLY A 568 11.85 -2.45 15.97
CA GLY A 568 10.50 -3.00 15.80
C GLY A 568 10.15 -4.23 16.64
N PHE A 569 10.99 -4.65 17.58
CA PHE A 569 10.70 -5.81 18.43
C PHE A 569 9.38 -5.60 19.20
N SER A 570 8.54 -6.62 19.30
CA SER A 570 7.39 -6.63 20.23
C SER A 570 7.87 -6.80 21.67
N ASP A 571 7.02 -6.45 22.65
CA ASP A 571 7.35 -6.75 24.05
C ASP A 571 7.41 -8.28 24.26
N ARG A 572 6.61 -9.05 23.49
CA ARG A 572 6.59 -10.53 23.47
C ARG A 572 7.86 -11.19 22.92
N GLN A 573 8.50 -10.60 21.91
CA GLN A 573 9.81 -11.09 21.41
C GLN A 573 10.90 -10.93 22.46
N ILE A 574 10.99 -9.75 23.08
CA ILE A 574 11.96 -9.50 24.15
C ILE A 574 11.68 -10.45 25.32
N ALA A 575 10.41 -10.65 25.67
CA ALA A 575 10.00 -11.56 26.75
C ALA A 575 10.46 -13.01 26.49
N LYS A 576 10.29 -13.50 25.25
CA LYS A 576 10.76 -14.82 24.81
C LYS A 576 12.29 -14.93 24.92
N ALA A 577 13.04 -13.95 24.41
CA ALA A 577 14.50 -13.96 24.40
C ALA A 577 15.10 -13.99 25.82
N VAL A 578 14.48 -13.29 26.78
CA VAL A 578 15.02 -13.15 28.16
C VAL A 578 14.27 -13.97 29.22
N GLY A 579 13.45 -14.94 28.81
CA GLY A 579 12.79 -15.89 29.70
C GLY A 579 11.77 -15.29 30.69
N CYS A 580 10.98 -14.29 30.28
CA CYS A 580 9.99 -13.63 31.15
C CYS A 580 8.62 -13.43 30.45
N SER A 581 7.68 -12.74 31.10
CA SER A 581 6.37 -12.40 30.54
C SER A 581 6.37 -11.08 29.75
N GLU A 582 5.40 -10.92 28.83
CA GLU A 582 5.23 -9.68 28.06
C GLU A 582 4.98 -8.46 28.96
N ASP A 583 4.23 -8.63 30.05
CA ASP A 583 3.86 -7.54 30.94
C ASP A 583 5.02 -7.05 31.81
N GLU A 584 5.95 -7.92 32.19
CA GLU A 584 7.20 -7.51 32.83
C GLU A 584 8.07 -6.66 31.89
N VAL A 585 8.17 -7.05 30.61
CA VAL A 585 8.84 -6.23 29.58
C VAL A 585 8.13 -4.90 29.40
N ARG A 586 6.80 -4.89 29.27
CA ARG A 586 5.96 -3.69 29.15
C ARG A 586 6.17 -2.76 30.34
N ALA A 587 6.20 -3.28 31.57
CA ALA A 587 6.44 -2.54 32.80
C ALA A 587 7.86 -1.95 32.85
N ARG A 588 8.91 -2.76 32.63
CA ARG A 588 10.31 -2.30 32.60
C ARG A 588 10.53 -1.22 31.54
N ARG A 589 9.96 -1.42 30.35
CA ARG A 589 10.00 -0.45 29.24
C ARG A 589 9.28 0.86 29.59
N LYS A 590 8.12 0.81 30.27
CA LYS A 590 7.42 1.99 30.80
C LYS A 590 8.27 2.69 31.88
N ASN A 591 8.90 1.96 32.80
CA ASN A 591 9.77 2.51 33.85
C ASN A 591 11.01 3.24 33.29
N PHE A 592 11.59 2.75 32.18
CA PHE A 592 12.67 3.46 31.48
C PHE A 592 12.20 4.71 30.69
N GLY A 593 10.89 4.96 30.60
CA GLY A 593 10.29 6.04 29.81
C GLY A 593 10.18 5.75 28.31
N ILE A 594 10.30 4.49 27.88
CA ILE A 594 10.35 4.09 26.46
C ILE A 594 8.92 3.84 25.93
N THR A 595 8.10 4.88 25.90
CA THR A 595 6.80 4.90 25.20
C THR A 595 7.00 5.19 23.70
N PRO A 596 6.06 4.82 22.81
CA PRO A 596 6.16 5.17 21.41
C PRO A 596 5.62 6.59 21.17
N PHE A 597 5.90 7.13 19.99
CA PHE A 597 5.41 8.42 19.55
C PHE A 597 4.43 8.25 18.39
N VAL A 598 3.44 9.14 18.36
CA VAL A 598 2.48 9.25 17.26
C VAL A 598 3.08 10.18 16.20
N LYS A 599 3.01 9.76 14.94
CA LYS A 599 3.47 10.49 13.75
C LYS A 599 2.31 10.60 12.75
N ARG A 600 2.35 11.63 11.90
CA ARG A 600 1.37 11.85 10.82
C ARG A 600 1.91 11.35 9.48
N ILE A 601 1.00 10.96 8.61
CA ILE A 601 1.23 10.84 7.17
C ILE A 601 0.79 12.17 6.56
N ASP A 602 1.71 12.90 5.94
CA ASP A 602 1.51 14.28 5.50
C ASP A 602 1.75 14.51 4.00
N THR A 603 2.06 13.45 3.24
CA THR A 603 2.43 13.45 1.81
C THR A 603 3.76 14.16 1.46
N LEU A 604 4.41 14.90 2.36
CA LEU A 604 5.48 15.84 2.03
C LEU A 604 6.64 15.85 3.06
N ALA A 605 6.89 14.73 3.73
CA ALA A 605 7.96 14.56 4.71
C ALA A 605 8.09 15.73 5.73
N ALA A 606 6.96 16.23 6.23
CA ALA A 606 6.82 17.38 7.11
C ALA A 606 7.29 18.76 6.57
N GLU A 607 7.50 18.93 5.25
CA GLU A 607 7.72 20.24 4.62
C GLU A 607 6.51 21.17 4.84
N PHE A 608 5.29 20.62 4.73
CA PHE A 608 4.04 21.32 5.00
C PHE A 608 3.26 20.65 6.14
N PRO A 609 2.52 21.41 6.96
CA PRO A 609 1.71 20.83 8.03
C PRO A 609 0.49 20.08 7.47
N ALA A 610 0.34 18.81 7.86
CA ALA A 610 -0.89 18.06 7.61
C ALA A 610 -2.03 18.50 8.53
N ASN A 611 -3.19 18.75 7.92
CA ASN A 611 -4.45 19.09 8.59
C ASN A 611 -5.32 17.85 8.89
N THR A 612 -4.87 16.66 8.49
CA THR A 612 -5.50 15.37 8.79
C THR A 612 -4.82 14.67 9.97
N ASN A 613 -5.53 13.72 10.58
CA ASN A 613 -4.97 12.80 11.57
C ASN A 613 -4.92 11.38 10.98
N TYR A 614 -4.20 11.21 9.87
CA TYR A 614 -3.77 9.88 9.42
C TYR A 614 -2.45 9.56 10.12
N LEU A 615 -2.43 8.54 10.97
CA LEU A 615 -1.41 8.37 12.01
C LEU A 615 -0.73 7.01 11.96
N TYR A 616 0.57 6.99 12.27
CA TYR A 616 1.31 5.78 12.61
C TYR A 616 2.07 5.98 13.94
N VAL A 617 2.54 4.86 14.50
CA VAL A 617 3.22 4.80 15.80
C VAL A 617 4.64 4.27 15.60
N SER A 618 5.64 5.00 16.09
CA SER A 618 7.07 4.67 15.96
C SER A 618 7.87 4.96 17.24
N LYS A 619 8.99 4.24 17.41
CA LYS A 619 9.99 4.41 18.48
C LYS A 619 11.18 5.27 18.05
N ASN A 620 11.28 5.62 16.76
CA ASN A 620 12.42 6.30 16.16
C ASN A 620 12.23 7.82 16.09
N ILE A 621 13.02 8.58 16.86
CA ILE A 621 13.00 10.04 16.89
C ILE A 621 14.43 10.61 16.90
N SER A 622 14.70 11.52 15.96
CA SER A 622 15.59 12.67 16.13
C SER A 622 14.77 13.81 16.74
N PHE A 623 15.35 14.54 17.70
CA PHE A 623 14.62 15.48 18.56
C PHE A 623 13.97 16.62 17.76
N LEU A 624 12.65 16.62 17.63
CA LEU A 624 11.87 17.82 17.36
C LEU A 624 11.40 18.41 18.70
N PRO A 625 11.49 19.73 18.92
CA PRO A 625 10.95 20.35 20.12
C PRO A 625 9.48 20.01 20.28
N ARG A 626 8.99 19.97 21.53
CA ARG A 626 7.57 19.76 21.82
C ARG A 626 6.75 20.94 21.27
N TYR A 627 6.32 20.85 20.02
CA TYR A 627 5.07 21.47 19.60
C TYR A 627 3.99 20.82 20.46
N LYS A 628 3.53 21.57 21.48
CA LYS A 628 2.27 21.26 22.13
C LYS A 628 1.24 21.15 21.02
N LEU A 629 0.53 20.03 20.94
CA LEU A 629 -0.73 19.98 20.21
C LEU A 629 -1.57 21.19 20.65
N PRO A 630 -2.22 21.96 19.75
CA PRO A 630 -2.94 23.18 20.11
C PRO A 630 -4.07 22.97 21.12
N PHE A 631 -4.42 21.71 21.39
CA PHE A 631 -5.35 21.29 22.42
C PHE A 631 -4.62 20.37 23.40
N PRO A 632 -4.66 20.65 24.72
CA PRO A 632 -4.41 19.58 25.67
C PRO A 632 -5.46 18.50 25.42
N ILE A 633 -5.02 17.25 25.27
CA ILE A 633 -5.91 16.11 25.56
C ILE A 633 -6.26 16.28 27.04
N SER A 634 -7.48 16.73 27.31
CA SER A 634 -7.94 16.96 28.67
C SER A 634 -7.86 15.64 29.41
N LYS A 635 -7.19 15.65 30.57
CA LYS A 635 -7.30 14.53 31.51
C LYS A 635 -8.79 14.36 31.83
N VAL A 636 -9.38 13.26 31.38
CA VAL A 636 -10.72 12.85 31.80
C VAL A 636 -10.61 12.29 33.22
N SER A 637 -10.51 13.20 34.20
CA SER A 637 -10.53 12.86 35.61
C SER A 637 -11.97 12.64 36.07
N ILE A 638 -12.36 11.37 36.20
CA ILE A 638 -13.67 10.98 36.75
C ILE A 638 -13.62 11.11 38.28
N GLU A 639 -14.13 12.22 38.81
CA GLU A 639 -14.24 12.43 40.26
C GLU A 639 -15.56 11.84 40.80
N ILE A 640 -15.50 10.66 41.42
CA ILE A 640 -16.68 10.02 42.04
C ILE A 640 -16.89 10.60 43.45
N LYS A 641 -17.77 11.59 43.58
CA LYS A 641 -18.25 12.07 44.88
C LYS A 641 -19.41 11.21 45.40
N ARG A 642 -19.21 10.55 46.54
CA ARG A 642 -20.29 9.92 47.33
C ARG A 642 -20.93 10.97 48.23
N ASP A 643 -22.25 11.13 48.17
CA ASP A 643 -23.02 11.93 49.13
C ASP A 643 -23.31 11.08 50.38
N PRO A 644 -22.93 11.49 51.60
CA PRO A 644 -23.13 10.70 52.82
C PRO A 644 -24.59 10.56 53.31
N ARG A 645 -25.59 11.18 52.66
CA ARG A 645 -26.95 11.34 53.23
C ARG A 645 -28.05 10.40 52.71
N LEU A 646 -27.72 9.14 52.45
CA LEU A 646 -28.73 8.09 52.15
C LEU A 646 -28.43 6.78 52.89
N VAL A 647 -28.80 6.72 54.18
CA VAL A 647 -28.91 5.48 54.96
C VAL A 647 -30.34 5.34 55.46
N GLY A 648 -31.05 4.30 54.98
CA GLY A 648 -32.37 3.90 55.50
C GLY A 648 -33.42 3.55 54.43
N GLY A 649 -33.86 2.29 54.41
CA GLY A 649 -35.12 1.86 53.78
C GLY A 649 -34.99 1.06 52.47
N LEU A 650 -35.41 -0.22 52.51
CA LEU A 650 -35.52 -1.07 51.33
C LEU A 650 -36.59 -0.59 50.35
N LYS A 651 -36.22 -0.36 49.08
CA LYS A 651 -36.94 -0.81 47.86
C LYS A 651 -36.10 -0.50 46.61
N ARG A 652 -36.10 -1.41 45.63
CA ARG A 652 -35.37 -1.25 44.35
C ARG A 652 -35.70 0.10 43.70
N ARG A 653 -34.69 0.98 43.57
CA ARG A 653 -34.78 2.23 42.79
C ARG A 653 -33.48 2.43 42.00
N THR A 654 -33.61 2.80 40.74
CA THR A 654 -32.52 3.13 39.83
C THR A 654 -31.83 4.42 40.27
N CYS A 655 -30.49 4.39 40.36
CA CYS A 655 -29.71 5.56 40.73
C CYS A 655 -29.61 6.52 39.54
N ARG A 656 -30.15 7.75 39.68
CA ARG A 656 -30.01 8.80 38.66
C ARG A 656 -28.70 9.55 38.84
N THR A 657 -27.70 9.24 38.01
CA THR A 657 -26.45 10.00 37.95
C THR A 657 -26.72 11.39 37.35
N LYS A 658 -26.48 12.45 38.13
CA LYS A 658 -26.68 13.84 37.70
C LYS A 658 -25.34 14.44 37.26
N VAL A 659 -25.07 14.43 35.95
CA VAL A 659 -23.89 15.09 35.36
C VAL A 659 -24.17 16.58 35.20
N SER A 660 -23.35 17.44 35.80
CA SER A 660 -23.42 18.90 35.58
C SER A 660 -22.18 19.40 34.84
N PHE A 661 -22.38 19.99 33.66
CA PHE A 661 -21.33 20.69 32.95
C PHE A 661 -21.25 22.15 33.41
N ARG A 662 -20.05 22.63 33.79
CA ARG A 662 -19.75 24.06 33.90
C ARG A 662 -18.87 24.47 32.72
N ASN A 663 -19.47 25.06 31.69
CA ASN A 663 -18.73 25.82 30.70
C ASN A 663 -18.70 27.30 31.13
N ASN A 664 -17.50 27.84 31.33
CA ASN A 664 -17.32 29.30 31.31
C ASN A 664 -17.08 29.73 29.86
N THR A 665 -17.74 30.82 29.45
CA THR A 665 -17.50 31.61 28.22
C THR A 665 -17.57 30.88 26.87
N ILE A 666 -18.72 30.97 26.19
CA ILE A 666 -18.95 31.64 24.88
C ILE A 666 -20.38 31.28 24.39
N ASN A 667 -21.12 32.27 23.86
CA ASN A 667 -22.52 32.11 23.42
C ASN A 667 -22.61 31.50 22.01
N ALA A 668 -23.49 30.50 21.82
CA ALA A 668 -24.02 30.06 20.52
C ALA A 668 -25.44 29.46 20.70
N PRO A 669 -26.41 29.73 19.81
CA PRO A 669 -27.82 29.37 20.03
C PRO A 669 -28.20 27.93 19.63
N SER A 670 -28.99 27.29 20.51
CA SER A 670 -29.94 26.18 20.27
C SER A 670 -29.60 25.09 19.23
N LEU A 671 -29.05 23.97 19.70
CA LEU A 671 -28.68 22.78 18.90
C LEU A 671 -29.66 21.58 19.03
N TRP A 672 -30.93 21.84 19.37
CA TRP A 672 -31.89 20.79 19.74
C TRP A 672 -33.30 21.04 19.15
N LYS A 673 -33.86 20.03 18.47
CA LYS A 673 -35.30 19.98 18.12
C LYS A 673 -36.05 19.04 19.07
N ARG A 674 -37.29 19.40 19.37
CA ARG A 674 -38.22 18.66 20.23
C ARG A 674 -39.37 18.12 19.38
N LEU A 675 -39.63 16.82 19.45
CA LEU A 675 -40.79 16.18 18.80
C LEU A 675 -41.57 15.38 19.87
N PRO A 676 -42.91 15.47 19.89
CA PRO A 676 -43.75 14.69 20.80
C PRO A 676 -43.97 13.27 20.26
N TYR A 677 -43.84 12.25 21.11
CA TYR A 677 -44.22 10.88 20.77
C TYR A 677 -44.79 10.17 22.00
N GLY A 678 -46.13 10.15 22.09
CA GLY A 678 -46.86 9.67 23.28
C GLY A 678 -46.48 10.40 24.57
N ASN A 679 -46.52 9.68 25.70
CA ASN A 679 -46.20 10.22 27.03
C ASN A 679 -44.69 10.45 27.29
N GLN A 680 -43.86 10.59 26.25
CA GLN A 680 -42.44 10.91 26.37
C GLN A 680 -42.03 12.04 25.42
N THR A 681 -41.02 12.81 25.83
CA THR A 681 -40.41 13.89 25.02
C THR A 681 -39.05 13.43 24.54
N LEU A 682 -38.83 13.40 23.23
CA LEU A 682 -37.52 13.11 22.65
C LEU A 682 -36.78 14.42 22.31
N TRP A 683 -35.47 14.42 22.56
CA TRP A 683 -34.55 15.50 22.21
C TRP A 683 -33.42 14.91 21.36
N ILE A 684 -33.22 15.41 20.14
CA ILE A 684 -32.19 14.91 19.21
C ILE A 684 -31.09 15.96 19.04
N SER A 685 -29.83 15.52 19.13
CA SER A 685 -28.61 16.30 18.89
C SER A 685 -27.92 15.82 17.62
N SER A 686 -27.37 16.74 16.83
CA SER A 686 -26.72 16.46 15.54
C SER A 686 -25.21 16.23 15.67
N SER A 687 -24.76 15.32 16.54
CA SER A 687 -23.34 14.95 16.64
C SER A 687 -23.14 13.50 17.12
N PRO A 688 -22.33 12.68 16.42
CA PRO A 688 -22.14 11.26 16.75
C PRO A 688 -20.99 11.06 17.75
N LEU A 689 -21.31 10.57 18.95
CA LEU A 689 -20.35 10.06 19.93
C LEU A 689 -21.04 8.96 20.74
N LEU A 690 -20.60 7.71 20.57
CA LEU A 690 -21.19 6.55 21.25
C LEU A 690 -20.29 6.13 22.44
N LEU A 691 -20.92 5.84 23.59
CA LEU A 691 -20.24 5.32 24.78
C LEU A 691 -20.36 3.78 24.84
N LEU A 692 -19.35 3.11 25.39
CA LEU A 692 -19.36 1.68 25.70
C LEU A 692 -18.99 1.48 27.17
N PHE A 693 -19.75 0.67 27.90
CA PHE A 693 -19.48 0.29 29.30
C PHE A 693 -18.93 -1.14 29.36
N HIS A 694 -18.00 -1.38 30.28
CA HIS A 694 -17.51 -2.73 30.62
C HIS A 694 -17.97 -3.09 32.03
N LEU A 695 -18.43 -4.33 32.23
CA LEU A 695 -18.76 -4.90 33.53
C LEU A 695 -17.77 -6.02 33.86
N HIS A 696 -16.99 -5.82 34.91
CA HIS A 696 -16.09 -6.84 35.47
C HIS A 696 -16.85 -7.58 36.58
N ASN A 697 -16.83 -8.92 36.57
CA ASN A 697 -17.60 -9.73 37.51
C ASN A 697 -16.67 -10.65 38.30
N ASN A 698 -16.35 -10.26 39.54
CA ASN A 698 -15.69 -11.14 40.51
C ASN A 698 -16.73 -11.98 41.24
N ASN A 699 -16.57 -13.30 41.24
CA ASN A 699 -16.81 -14.15 42.42
C ASN A 699 -16.31 -15.58 42.19
N ASN A 700 -15.73 -16.16 43.23
CA ASN A 700 -15.50 -17.60 43.31
C ASN A 700 -16.83 -18.33 43.48
N ASP A 701 -17.02 -19.50 42.86
CA ASP A 701 -17.03 -20.76 43.61
C ASP A 701 -17.13 -22.01 42.71
N ASN A 702 -16.43 -23.05 43.17
CA ASN A 702 -16.41 -24.47 42.79
C ASN A 702 -17.36 -25.00 41.68
N LEU A 703 -16.79 -25.57 40.61
CA LEU A 703 -17.15 -26.88 40.02
C LEU A 703 -16.02 -27.37 39.08
N ARG A 704 -15.85 -28.70 38.93
CA ARG A 704 -14.74 -29.34 38.16
C ARG A 704 -14.94 -29.24 36.63
N PRO A 705 -13.86 -29.31 35.81
CA PRO A 705 -13.93 -29.04 34.38
C PRO A 705 -14.35 -30.26 33.52
N PRO A 706 -15.14 -30.07 32.45
CA PRO A 706 -15.24 -30.99 31.31
C PRO A 706 -14.21 -30.63 30.19
N PRO A 707 -13.91 -31.57 29.26
CA PRO A 707 -12.85 -31.43 28.25
C PRO A 707 -13.22 -30.49 27.07
N PRO A 708 -12.23 -30.04 26.27
CA PRO A 708 -12.46 -29.08 25.19
C PRO A 708 -13.25 -29.70 24.02
N ALA A 709 -14.37 -29.07 23.67
CA ALA A 709 -15.14 -29.36 22.47
C ALA A 709 -15.19 -28.12 21.55
N ALA A 710 -15.12 -28.37 20.24
CA ALA A 710 -15.01 -27.33 19.22
C ALA A 710 -16.24 -26.42 19.11
N VAL A 711 -16.02 -25.16 18.72
CA VAL A 711 -17.05 -24.32 18.09
C VAL A 711 -16.50 -23.83 16.76
N LEU A 712 -16.91 -24.52 15.69
CA LEU A 712 -16.67 -24.13 14.30
C LEU A 712 -18.02 -23.84 13.63
N CYS A 713 -18.02 -22.91 12.67
CA CYS A 713 -19.00 -22.68 11.60
C CYS A 713 -20.37 -23.37 11.66
N TYR A 714 -21.45 -22.58 11.79
CA TYR A 714 -22.74 -22.86 11.13
C TYR A 714 -23.48 -21.56 10.82
N PHE A 715 -23.52 -21.15 9.54
CA PHE A 715 -24.56 -20.27 8.99
C PHE A 715 -24.61 -20.39 7.45
N ASN A 716 -24.90 -21.60 6.96
CA ASN A 716 -25.49 -21.82 5.63
C ASN A 716 -26.00 -23.27 5.49
N SER A 717 -27.17 -23.55 6.07
CA SER A 717 -28.12 -24.59 5.63
C SER A 717 -29.30 -24.68 6.61
N TRP A 718 -30.32 -23.84 6.42
CA TRP A 718 -31.72 -24.11 6.84
C TRP A 718 -32.66 -23.03 6.31
N TYR A 719 -32.83 -22.96 4.98
CA TYR A 719 -33.99 -22.33 4.34
C TYR A 719 -34.25 -22.96 2.95
N SER A 720 -34.41 -24.28 2.98
CA SER A 720 -35.03 -25.09 1.93
C SER A 720 -35.60 -26.34 2.62
N SER A 721 -36.76 -26.82 2.16
CA SER A 721 -37.56 -27.91 2.76
C SER A 721 -38.10 -27.69 4.18
N THR A 722 -39.20 -26.93 4.32
CA THR A 722 -40.47 -27.37 4.97
C THR A 722 -41.51 -26.25 4.86
N LEU A 723 -42.27 -26.24 3.78
CA LEU A 723 -43.56 -25.53 3.67
C LEU A 723 -44.46 -26.25 2.66
N SER A 724 -44.90 -27.45 3.05
CA SER A 724 -45.94 -28.22 2.37
C SER A 724 -46.76 -28.98 3.43
N SER A 725 -48.09 -28.95 3.30
CA SER A 725 -49.11 -29.18 4.37
C SER A 725 -49.02 -28.14 5.52
N ILE A 726 -50.03 -27.32 5.82
CA ILE A 726 -51.46 -27.59 6.11
C ILE A 726 -52.34 -26.45 5.50
N PRO A 727 -53.63 -26.68 5.17
CA PRO A 727 -54.43 -25.74 4.38
C PRO A 727 -55.25 -24.73 5.21
N GLY A 728 -55.48 -23.55 4.60
CA GLY A 728 -56.64 -22.69 4.90
C GLY A 728 -56.42 -21.53 5.88
N ILE A 729 -56.21 -20.33 5.33
CA ILE A 729 -56.80 -19.04 5.76
C ILE A 729 -56.67 -18.08 4.58
N THR A 730 -57.72 -17.30 4.32
CA THR A 730 -57.85 -16.40 3.16
C THR A 730 -57.77 -14.93 3.56
N GLY A 731 -57.04 -14.11 2.80
CA GLY A 731 -57.16 -12.64 2.84
C GLY A 731 -55.81 -11.90 2.87
N PRO A 732 -55.68 -10.75 2.19
CA PRO A 732 -54.46 -9.94 2.24
C PRO A 732 -54.49 -8.98 3.44
N THR A 733 -53.35 -8.82 4.10
CA THR A 733 -53.12 -7.73 5.06
C THR A 733 -51.72 -7.17 4.86
N ASP A 734 -51.65 -5.88 4.53
CA ASP A 734 -50.41 -5.11 4.51
C ASP A 734 -49.71 -5.18 5.87
N LEU A 735 -48.39 -5.39 5.85
CA LEU A 735 -47.53 -5.30 7.02
C LEU A 735 -46.15 -4.88 6.55
N ASP A 736 -45.91 -3.55 6.54
CA ASP A 736 -44.57 -2.98 6.53
C ASP A 736 -43.79 -3.54 7.74
N VAL A 737 -42.67 -4.20 7.47
CA VAL A 737 -41.76 -4.70 8.51
C VAL A 737 -40.45 -3.95 8.43
N ASP A 738 -40.38 -2.88 9.21
CA ASP A 738 -39.18 -2.06 9.42
C ASP A 738 -38.10 -2.92 10.11
N LEU A 739 -37.12 -3.39 9.33
CA LEU A 739 -36.05 -4.30 9.77
C LEU A 739 -34.75 -3.52 10.01
N GLU A 740 -34.68 -2.79 11.13
CA GLU A 740 -33.41 -2.23 11.64
C GLU A 740 -32.41 -3.36 12.02
N ARG A 741 -31.67 -3.86 11.04
CA ARG A 741 -30.53 -4.77 11.29
C ARG A 741 -29.27 -3.96 11.59
N LYS A 742 -28.84 -3.96 12.84
CA LYS A 742 -27.54 -3.44 13.27
C LYS A 742 -26.41 -4.35 12.78
N SER A 743 -25.67 -3.88 11.78
CA SER A 743 -24.46 -4.54 11.29
C SER A 743 -23.38 -4.59 12.38
N ALA A 744 -22.88 -5.78 12.69
CA ALA A 744 -21.77 -5.96 13.62
C ALA A 744 -20.44 -5.63 12.92
N LEU A 745 -19.78 -4.56 13.35
CA LEU A 745 -18.44 -4.19 12.88
C LEU A 745 -17.38 -5.04 13.60
N ILE A 746 -16.73 -5.96 12.89
CA ILE A 746 -15.55 -6.67 13.42
C ILE A 746 -14.35 -5.73 13.37
N ILE A 747 -14.05 -5.09 14.50
CA ILE A 747 -12.80 -4.34 14.67
C ILE A 747 -11.71 -5.32 15.11
N ALA A 748 -10.65 -5.45 14.31
CA ALA A 748 -9.45 -6.17 14.71
C ALA A 748 -8.79 -5.47 15.91
N HIS A 749 -8.65 -6.19 17.02
CA HIS A 749 -8.23 -5.62 18.30
C HIS A 749 -6.71 -5.35 18.29
N CYS A 750 -6.30 -4.12 17.96
CA CYS A 750 -5.00 -3.61 18.39
C CYS A 750 -5.08 -3.32 19.89
N GLY A 751 -4.40 -4.15 20.70
CA GLY A 751 -4.33 -3.96 22.15
C GLY A 751 -3.62 -2.66 22.52
N ILE A 752 -4.42 -1.63 22.81
CA ILE A 752 -4.01 -0.40 23.48
C ILE A 752 -4.96 -0.23 24.66
N ASP A 753 -4.58 -0.82 25.79
CA ASP A 753 -5.13 -0.45 27.09
C ASP A 753 -4.25 0.68 27.68
N ASP A 754 -4.93 1.78 28.03
CA ASP A 754 -4.46 3.09 28.53
C ASP A 754 -3.50 3.92 27.63
#